data_AF-A0A957LHK6-F1
#
_entry.id   AF-A0A957LHK6-F1
#
_cell.length_a   1.000
_cell.length_b   1.000
_cell.length_c   1.000
_cell.angle_alpha   90.00
_cell.angle_beta   90.00
_cell.angle_gamma   90.00
#
_symmetry.space_group_name_H-M   'P 1'
#
loop_
_entity.id
_entity.type
_entity.pdbx_description
1 polymer ?
#
loop_
_entity_poly.entity_id
_entity_poly.type
_entity_poly.pdbx_seq_one_letter_code
_entity_poly.pdbx_strand_id
1 'polypeptide(L)'
;LSIVASADDTVIYYDHWEDGFEVDVTTPHENTTQVWGDGDETNGIVPGSLTDVIQAGTVINLKNPVNINNPTQIDYDGGDKISSSQGIVITRVGWSSGPDTLFAGAVELLDVSSWGTTYEIPVDFSSDSYQTFEHVSLFVMAAANNTAVSIDTDKDGVPDIETVLDAGESYHANGGLPIGTAVNASKPIQVQLITGDVCAAYATRWYTLLPTSQWDSSYYMPVTTTAAYPTAVFLYNPNSAALEVEWQGLGGLGDVVNVPPSTSLRVEVPFNTALHFESSGAPFYALAAIDKTGSYDWGFALWPEQFLTGRAQVAWGPGHSPSSTIVSAENGNPLWVTVIPENDAQLMVQLCVDYEGDGVQDLFFMLEPLASQVIYTSRSDQTGVLVYVCDGSQAKVAAAWGPQPGVATIGDLGVDLGTAVVPLPDFDAGMGVVVVADADLDGMASGGDTLRYSIVSQNSNLLGLSNVQMSSTIPEHTTYLPDSTTVDYGSGPVPLADSGTTLFPLDEGGAVLDGLIGAGFITVEFDVVVDALPPAGVEQIVASGTVQAAGLQIPVSVNTPLNFEPAVTLQKTVYQGHDAGSFCPGTETVGAVVDSPLTYCFNITNSGDTYLDTISLTDLTLALTEADLTVVVSSTLPLPPSGSITYYYETTLTADLVNTAAVVAVPVDELGVPYPQLAPVTDEDTAAVGVSLPPTATNTPTNTPVPTSTNT
;
A
#
# COMPACT_ATOMS: atom_id res chain seq x y z
N LEU A 1 -18.71 -5.76 -2.99
CA LEU A 1 -17.73 -5.93 -1.90
C LEU A 1 -18.48 -6.00 -0.57
N SER A 2 -18.01 -6.81 0.39
CA SER A 2 -18.48 -6.78 1.77
C SER A 2 -17.27 -6.61 2.69
N ILE A 3 -17.32 -5.62 3.57
CA ILE A 3 -16.28 -5.28 4.54
C ILE A 3 -16.88 -5.43 5.94
N VAL A 4 -16.15 -6.08 6.85
CA VAL A 4 -16.54 -6.15 8.27
C VAL A 4 -15.39 -5.63 9.12
N ALA A 5 -15.71 -4.66 9.99
CA ALA A 5 -14.76 -4.12 10.95
C ALA A 5 -14.58 -5.08 12.14
N SER A 6 -13.33 -5.37 12.52
CA SER A 6 -13.02 -6.26 13.63
C SER A 6 -12.84 -5.54 14.97
N ALA A 7 -12.78 -4.20 14.95
CA ALA A 7 -12.53 -3.34 16.10
C ALA A 7 -13.37 -2.05 16.07
N ASP A 8 -13.57 -1.46 17.25
CA ASP A 8 -14.18 -0.14 17.40
C ASP A 8 -13.28 0.97 16.85
N ASP A 9 -13.88 2.12 16.54
CA ASP A 9 -13.20 3.33 16.06
C ASP A 9 -12.32 3.09 14.82
N THR A 10 -12.71 2.11 13.99
CA THR A 10 -12.07 1.83 12.70
C THR A 10 -12.33 3.00 11.75
N VAL A 11 -11.28 3.47 11.08
CA VAL A 11 -11.37 4.44 9.98
C VAL A 11 -11.00 3.71 8.69
N ILE A 12 -11.82 3.85 7.66
CA ILE A 12 -11.58 3.26 6.33
C ILE A 12 -11.47 4.39 5.32
N TYR A 13 -10.41 4.36 4.53
CA TYR A 13 -10.22 5.21 3.37
C TYR A 13 -10.49 4.40 2.11
N TYR A 14 -11.42 4.86 1.29
CA TYR A 14 -11.80 4.24 0.03
C TYR A 14 -11.43 5.18 -1.12
N ASP A 15 -10.37 4.84 -1.84
CA ASP A 15 -9.74 5.67 -2.88
C ASP A 15 -10.05 5.07 -4.26
N HIS A 16 -10.72 5.87 -5.09
CA HIS A 16 -11.15 5.48 -6.42
C HIS A 16 -9.99 5.60 -7.42
N TRP A 17 -9.85 4.64 -8.32
CA TRP A 17 -8.71 4.64 -9.23
C TRP A 17 -8.89 5.56 -10.44
N GLU A 18 -10.13 5.94 -10.77
CA GLU A 18 -10.48 6.59 -12.05
C GLU A 18 -9.95 8.02 -12.21
N ASP A 19 -9.65 8.72 -11.12
CA ASP A 19 -8.96 10.02 -11.09
C ASP A 19 -7.50 9.94 -10.63
N GLY A 20 -7.01 8.72 -10.41
CA GLY A 20 -5.67 8.44 -9.92
C GLY A 20 -5.62 8.43 -8.41
N PHE A 21 -4.86 7.48 -7.86
CA PHE A 21 -4.78 7.31 -6.41
C PHE A 21 -4.16 8.51 -5.70
N GLU A 22 -4.61 8.73 -4.46
CA GLU A 22 -4.02 9.66 -3.53
C GLU A 22 -2.54 9.33 -3.29
N VAL A 23 -1.69 10.37 -3.19
CA VAL A 23 -0.29 10.20 -2.78
C VAL A 23 -0.22 9.80 -1.31
N ASP A 24 -1.05 10.45 -0.48
CA ASP A 24 -1.31 10.09 0.91
C ASP A 24 -2.81 9.95 1.12
N VAL A 25 -3.26 8.71 1.27
CA VAL A 25 -4.68 8.39 1.44
C VAL A 25 -5.25 8.93 2.75
N THR A 26 -4.41 9.24 3.75
CA THR A 26 -4.86 9.78 5.05
C THR A 26 -5.12 11.28 5.02
N THR A 27 -4.66 11.97 3.97
CA THR A 27 -4.93 13.38 3.70
C THR A 27 -5.46 13.56 2.26
N PRO A 28 -6.65 13.02 1.95
CA PRO A 28 -7.15 12.96 0.59
C PRO A 28 -7.36 14.35 -0.01
N HIS A 29 -6.94 14.53 -1.27
CA HIS A 29 -7.09 15.76 -2.02
C HIS A 29 -8.24 15.70 -3.03
N GLU A 30 -8.50 14.50 -3.58
CA GLU A 30 -9.58 14.29 -4.53
C GLU A 30 -10.91 14.07 -3.79
N ASN A 31 -12.00 14.58 -4.37
CA ASN A 31 -13.32 14.52 -3.73
C ASN A 31 -14.01 13.15 -3.94
N THR A 32 -13.39 12.26 -4.69
CA THR A 32 -13.87 10.90 -4.97
C THR A 32 -13.47 9.96 -3.85
N THR A 33 -12.28 10.16 -3.26
CA THR A 33 -11.83 9.47 -2.06
C THR A 33 -12.79 9.72 -0.90
N GLN A 34 -13.23 8.63 -0.27
CA GLN A 34 -14.14 8.69 0.87
C GLN A 34 -13.42 8.24 2.14
N VAL A 35 -13.69 8.95 3.23
CA VAL A 35 -13.26 8.55 4.58
C VAL A 35 -14.49 8.13 5.37
N TRP A 36 -14.44 6.97 6.00
CA TRP A 36 -15.55 6.41 6.77
C TRP A 36 -15.09 6.08 8.19
N GLY A 37 -15.87 6.50 9.18
CA GLY A 37 -15.65 6.20 10.60
C GLY A 37 -14.85 7.23 11.38
N ASP A 38 -14.52 8.39 10.78
CA ASP A 38 -13.80 9.48 11.45
C ASP A 38 -14.74 10.50 12.14
N GLY A 39 -16.05 10.38 11.89
CA GLY A 39 -17.08 11.24 12.46
C GLY A 39 -17.35 12.52 11.65
N ASP A 40 -16.68 12.70 10.51
CA ASP A 40 -16.89 13.83 9.59
C ASP A 40 -17.76 13.41 8.40
N GLU A 41 -19.05 13.71 8.46
CA GLU A 41 -19.97 13.38 7.36
C GLU A 41 -19.68 14.14 6.04
N THR A 42 -18.70 15.06 6.00
CA THR A 42 -18.40 15.88 4.81
C THR A 42 -17.42 15.24 3.83
N ASN A 43 -16.62 14.27 4.27
CA ASN A 43 -15.65 13.52 3.44
C ASN A 43 -16.12 12.08 3.15
N GLY A 44 -17.29 11.70 3.63
CA GLY A 44 -17.86 10.38 3.45
C GLY A 44 -18.89 10.08 4.54
N ILE A 45 -19.72 9.07 4.32
CA ILE A 45 -20.48 8.46 5.42
C ILE A 45 -20.47 6.96 5.19
N VAL A 46 -20.24 6.19 6.26
CA VAL A 46 -20.25 4.72 6.22
C VAL A 46 -21.45 4.22 5.38
N PRO A 47 -21.23 3.50 4.26
CA PRO A 47 -22.32 3.07 3.39
C PRO A 47 -23.34 2.19 4.12
N GLY A 48 -24.60 2.61 4.09
CA GLY A 48 -25.71 1.93 4.79
C GLY A 48 -25.92 2.39 6.24
N SER A 49 -25.09 3.29 6.76
CA SER A 49 -25.23 3.89 8.09
C SER A 49 -25.94 5.25 8.06
N LEU A 50 -26.38 5.72 9.23
CA LEU A 50 -26.87 7.08 9.46
C LEU A 50 -25.82 7.99 10.11
N THR A 51 -24.69 7.44 10.54
CA THR A 51 -23.60 8.15 11.22
C THR A 51 -22.27 7.69 10.63
N ASP A 52 -21.30 8.60 10.60
CA ASP A 52 -19.95 8.24 10.21
C ASP A 52 -19.14 7.67 11.39
N VAL A 53 -19.56 6.51 11.89
CA VAL A 53 -18.91 5.81 13.01
C VAL A 53 -18.90 4.33 12.70
N ILE A 54 -17.74 3.70 12.83
CA ILE A 54 -17.57 2.25 12.67
C ILE A 54 -17.26 1.65 14.04
N GLN A 55 -17.99 0.60 14.40
CA GLN A 55 -17.77 -0.22 15.59
C GLN A 55 -17.41 -1.66 15.17
N ALA A 56 -16.86 -2.45 16.09
CA ALA A 56 -16.65 -3.87 15.86
C ALA A 56 -17.96 -4.54 15.40
N GLY A 57 -17.87 -5.38 14.37
CA GLY A 57 -19.01 -6.05 13.77
C GLY A 57 -19.79 -5.22 12.74
N THR A 58 -19.43 -3.96 12.52
CA THR A 58 -20.07 -3.13 11.48
C THR A 58 -19.85 -3.77 10.10
N VAL A 59 -20.95 -4.07 9.40
CA VAL A 59 -20.94 -4.64 8.04
C VAL A 59 -21.21 -3.55 7.01
N ILE A 60 -20.28 -3.33 6.10
CA ILE A 60 -20.38 -2.38 5.00
C ILE A 60 -20.52 -3.15 3.69
N ASN A 61 -21.64 -2.96 3.00
CA ASN A 61 -21.93 -3.62 1.73
C ASN A 61 -21.88 -2.62 0.57
N LEU A 62 -20.88 -2.79 -0.30
CA LEU A 62 -20.72 -1.98 -1.52
C LEU A 62 -21.23 -2.78 -2.72
N LYS A 63 -22.24 -2.26 -3.41
CA LYS A 63 -22.91 -2.97 -4.51
C LYS A 63 -23.25 -2.04 -5.66
N ASN A 64 -22.64 -2.28 -6.80
CA ASN A 64 -22.97 -1.69 -8.10
C ASN A 64 -22.79 -2.73 -9.22
N PRO A 65 -23.46 -2.54 -10.36
CA PRO A 65 -23.06 -3.20 -11.60
C PRO A 65 -21.76 -2.56 -12.12
N VAL A 66 -20.75 -3.37 -12.44
CA VAL A 66 -19.51 -2.92 -13.08
C VAL A 66 -19.65 -3.05 -14.60
N ASN A 67 -19.47 -1.96 -15.34
CA ASN A 67 -19.59 -1.97 -16.80
C ASN A 67 -18.21 -1.99 -17.47
N ILE A 68 -17.81 -3.17 -17.96
CA ILE A 68 -16.53 -3.37 -18.65
C ILE A 68 -16.33 -2.51 -19.91
N ASN A 69 -17.38 -1.91 -20.47
CA ASN A 69 -17.29 -1.01 -21.62
C ASN A 69 -17.10 0.46 -21.22
N ASN A 70 -17.15 0.78 -19.93
CA ASN A 70 -17.00 2.12 -19.39
C ASN A 70 -16.16 2.09 -18.11
N PRO A 71 -14.86 1.72 -18.20
CA PRO A 71 -14.01 1.54 -17.02
C PRO A 71 -13.70 2.85 -16.28
N THR A 72 -13.98 4.02 -16.85
CA THR A 72 -13.74 5.31 -16.20
C THR A 72 -14.94 5.79 -15.38
N GLN A 73 -15.90 4.92 -15.12
CA GLN A 73 -17.06 5.26 -14.31
C GLN A 73 -16.73 4.95 -12.87
N ILE A 74 -16.67 5.99 -12.03
CA ILE A 74 -16.53 5.86 -10.57
C ILE A 74 -17.63 4.93 -10.05
N ASP A 75 -17.21 3.73 -9.70
CA ASP A 75 -18.04 2.70 -9.08
C ASP A 75 -17.16 1.82 -8.16
N TYR A 76 -17.76 0.96 -7.33
CA TYR A 76 -16.95 0.10 -6.46
C TYR A 76 -16.45 -1.09 -7.28
N ASP A 77 -15.29 -0.94 -7.91
CA ASP A 77 -14.71 -1.94 -8.80
C ASP A 77 -13.48 -2.65 -8.21
N GLY A 78 -12.68 -3.29 -9.06
CA GLY A 78 -11.50 -4.03 -8.62
C GLY A 78 -10.23 -3.18 -8.56
N GLY A 79 -10.20 -2.02 -9.19
CA GLY A 79 -9.05 -1.12 -9.23
C GLY A 79 -8.92 -0.26 -7.99
N ASP A 80 -10.02 0.00 -7.29
CA ASP A 80 -10.05 0.83 -6.07
C ASP A 80 -9.10 0.36 -4.97
N LYS A 81 -8.59 1.31 -4.17
CA LYS A 81 -7.77 1.04 -2.99
C LYS A 81 -8.56 1.22 -1.71
N ILE A 82 -8.27 0.36 -0.75
CA ILE A 82 -8.84 0.40 0.58
C ILE A 82 -7.69 0.41 1.58
N SER A 83 -7.68 1.40 2.46
CA SER A 83 -6.79 1.49 3.61
C SER A 83 -7.63 1.54 4.88
N SER A 84 -7.14 0.99 5.98
CA SER A 84 -7.85 1.04 7.26
C SER A 84 -6.90 1.26 8.43
N SER A 85 -7.40 1.94 9.47
CA SER A 85 -6.65 2.15 10.71
C SER A 85 -6.63 0.93 11.63
N GLN A 86 -7.50 -0.05 11.38
CA GLN A 86 -7.69 -1.27 12.17
C GLN A 86 -7.89 -2.47 11.25
N GLY A 87 -7.76 -3.69 11.79
CA GLY A 87 -8.05 -4.92 11.07
C GLY A 87 -9.49 -4.96 10.54
N ILE A 88 -9.63 -5.20 9.24
CA ILE A 88 -10.91 -5.44 8.56
C ILE A 88 -10.84 -6.74 7.77
N VAL A 89 -11.97 -7.43 7.62
CA VAL A 89 -12.08 -8.58 6.72
C VAL A 89 -12.93 -8.21 5.51
N ILE A 90 -12.50 -8.64 4.33
CA ILE A 90 -13.14 -8.25 3.07
C ILE A 90 -13.36 -9.49 2.20
N THR A 91 -14.57 -9.63 1.67
CA THR A 91 -14.88 -10.58 0.59
C THR A 91 -15.37 -9.81 -0.63
N ARG A 92 -14.74 -10.07 -1.77
CA ARG A 92 -15.25 -9.66 -3.07
C ARG A 92 -16.11 -10.79 -3.63
N VAL A 93 -17.32 -10.43 -4.05
CA VAL A 93 -18.27 -11.36 -4.65
C VAL A 93 -18.75 -10.77 -5.96
N GLY A 94 -18.85 -11.61 -7.00
CA GLY A 94 -19.33 -11.20 -8.31
C GLY A 94 -20.13 -12.31 -8.98
N TRP A 95 -21.12 -11.89 -9.78
CA TRP A 95 -21.89 -12.80 -10.61
C TRP A 95 -22.39 -12.10 -11.88
N SER A 96 -22.65 -12.89 -12.91
CA SER A 96 -23.18 -12.37 -14.17
C SER A 96 -24.70 -12.17 -14.10
N SER A 97 -25.23 -11.16 -14.80
CA SER A 97 -26.66 -10.96 -14.92
C SER A 97 -27.31 -12.12 -15.69
N GLY A 98 -28.26 -12.82 -15.09
CA GLY A 98 -28.97 -13.94 -15.72
C GLY A 98 -28.94 -15.19 -14.87
N PRO A 99 -27.82 -15.93 -14.80
CA PRO A 99 -27.67 -17.06 -13.88
C PRO A 99 -27.54 -16.61 -12.41
N ASP A 100 -27.27 -15.32 -12.16
CA ASP A 100 -27.13 -14.72 -10.83
C ASP A 100 -26.19 -15.54 -9.93
N THR A 101 -26.57 -15.83 -8.69
CA THR A 101 -25.73 -16.52 -7.70
C THR A 101 -25.42 -17.98 -8.02
N LEU A 102 -25.96 -18.52 -9.12
CA LEU A 102 -25.67 -19.87 -9.62
C LEU A 102 -24.44 -19.90 -10.54
N PHE A 103 -24.04 -18.74 -11.09
CA PHE A 103 -22.79 -18.59 -11.86
C PHE A 103 -22.04 -17.38 -11.35
N ALA A 104 -21.33 -17.64 -10.26
CA ALA A 104 -20.80 -16.62 -9.38
C ALA A 104 -19.48 -17.07 -8.77
N GLY A 105 -18.82 -16.15 -8.09
CA GLY A 105 -17.65 -16.46 -7.30
C GLY A 105 -17.46 -15.46 -6.18
N ALA A 106 -16.78 -15.92 -5.13
CA ALA A 106 -16.33 -15.10 -4.03
C ALA A 106 -14.85 -15.38 -3.78
N VAL A 107 -14.14 -14.35 -3.34
CA VAL A 107 -12.76 -14.43 -2.92
C VAL A 107 -12.57 -13.53 -1.70
N GLU A 108 -11.89 -14.06 -0.71
CA GLU A 108 -11.30 -13.28 0.36
C GLU A 108 -10.21 -12.36 -0.19
N LEU A 109 -10.25 -11.07 0.20
CA LEU A 109 -9.20 -10.12 -0.16
C LEU A 109 -8.20 -10.02 0.99
N LEU A 110 -6.93 -10.13 0.63
CA LEU A 110 -5.81 -10.08 1.57
C LEU A 110 -5.12 -8.73 1.46
N ASP A 111 -4.57 -8.29 2.59
CA ASP A 111 -3.74 -7.10 2.67
C ASP A 111 -2.58 -7.18 1.65
N VAL A 112 -2.21 -6.04 1.07
CA VAL A 112 -1.18 -5.93 0.04
C VAL A 112 0.19 -6.42 0.56
N SER A 113 0.44 -6.36 1.86
CA SER A 113 1.63 -6.94 2.51
C SER A 113 1.72 -8.47 2.38
N SER A 114 0.61 -9.14 2.13
CA SER A 114 0.55 -10.59 1.90
C SER A 114 0.82 -10.97 0.44
N TRP A 115 0.94 -10.00 -0.47
CA TRP A 115 1.13 -10.26 -1.90
C TRP A 115 2.61 -10.59 -2.19
N GLY A 116 2.83 -11.44 -3.18
CA GLY A 116 4.19 -11.87 -3.57
C GLY A 116 4.48 -11.60 -5.03
N THR A 117 5.62 -12.09 -5.50
CA THR A 117 6.07 -11.90 -6.90
C THR A 117 6.00 -13.16 -7.75
N THR A 118 5.74 -14.32 -7.14
CA THR A 118 5.74 -15.61 -7.85
C THR A 118 4.56 -16.45 -7.38
N TYR A 119 3.75 -16.90 -8.34
CA TYR A 119 2.57 -17.74 -8.15
C TYR A 119 2.60 -18.89 -9.14
N GLU A 120 1.88 -19.97 -8.82
CA GLU A 120 1.83 -21.14 -9.67
C GLU A 120 0.44 -21.80 -9.61
N ILE A 121 -0.06 -22.27 -10.76
CA ILE A 121 -1.38 -22.90 -10.86
C ILE A 121 -1.34 -24.32 -10.27
N PRO A 122 -2.16 -24.65 -9.25
CA PRO A 122 -2.12 -25.95 -8.58
C PRO A 122 -3.00 -27.04 -9.22
N VAL A 123 -3.89 -26.68 -10.15
CA VAL A 123 -4.84 -27.61 -10.78
C VAL A 123 -5.12 -27.27 -12.23
N ASP A 124 -5.49 -28.28 -13.00
CA ASP A 124 -5.96 -28.19 -14.38
C ASP A 124 -6.92 -29.34 -14.70
N PHE A 125 -7.30 -29.47 -15.98
CA PHE A 125 -8.15 -30.56 -16.46
C PHE A 125 -7.58 -31.96 -16.17
N SER A 126 -6.26 -32.12 -15.99
CA SER A 126 -5.63 -33.40 -15.68
C SER A 126 -5.74 -33.77 -14.20
N SER A 127 -6.07 -32.80 -13.36
CA SER A 127 -6.17 -32.94 -11.91
C SER A 127 -7.45 -33.63 -11.47
N ASP A 128 -8.49 -33.63 -12.32
CA ASP A 128 -9.77 -34.25 -11.99
C ASP A 128 -10.46 -34.94 -13.17
N SER A 129 -11.19 -36.01 -12.87
CA SER A 129 -11.98 -36.78 -13.84
C SER A 129 -13.44 -36.32 -13.94
N TYR A 130 -13.89 -35.40 -13.08
CA TYR A 130 -15.29 -34.96 -12.93
C TYR A 130 -15.55 -33.57 -13.51
N GLN A 131 -14.73 -33.12 -14.47
CA GLN A 131 -14.91 -31.86 -15.21
C GLN A 131 -14.74 -30.56 -14.39
N THR A 132 -14.51 -30.64 -13.07
CA THR A 132 -14.29 -29.51 -12.14
C THR A 132 -13.33 -28.41 -12.63
N PHE A 133 -12.38 -28.76 -13.49
CA PHE A 133 -11.32 -27.90 -14.01
C PHE A 133 -11.21 -27.93 -15.55
N GLU A 134 -12.32 -28.08 -16.27
CA GLU A 134 -12.30 -28.00 -17.75
C GLU A 134 -11.86 -26.63 -18.27
N HIS A 135 -12.17 -25.57 -17.52
CA HIS A 135 -11.63 -24.24 -17.69
C HIS A 135 -10.80 -23.86 -16.47
N VAL A 136 -9.61 -23.31 -16.71
CA VAL A 136 -8.73 -22.73 -15.69
C VAL A 136 -8.11 -21.46 -16.25
N SER A 137 -8.39 -20.32 -15.63
CA SER A 137 -7.87 -18.98 -16.00
C SER A 137 -7.36 -18.23 -14.77
N LEU A 138 -6.61 -17.15 -15.01
CA LEU A 138 -6.06 -16.29 -13.94
C LEU A 138 -6.44 -14.84 -14.12
N PHE A 139 -6.75 -14.17 -13.01
CA PHE A 139 -6.72 -12.72 -12.89
C PHE A 139 -5.51 -12.32 -12.06
N VAL A 140 -4.64 -11.48 -12.63
CA VAL A 140 -3.45 -10.95 -11.97
C VAL A 140 -3.64 -9.46 -11.77
N MET A 141 -3.34 -8.92 -10.58
CA MET A 141 -3.44 -7.48 -10.31
C MET A 141 -2.19 -6.97 -9.60
N ALA A 142 -1.72 -5.80 -9.98
CA ALA A 142 -0.50 -5.21 -9.42
C ALA A 142 -0.75 -4.30 -8.22
N ALA A 143 0.13 -4.40 -7.22
CA ALA A 143 0.10 -3.53 -6.04
C ALA A 143 0.64 -2.12 -6.32
N ALA A 144 1.51 -1.99 -7.33
CA ALA A 144 2.28 -0.78 -7.59
C ALA A 144 2.44 -0.52 -9.09
N ASN A 145 2.66 0.76 -9.43
CA ASN A 145 2.89 1.18 -10.81
C ASN A 145 4.11 0.51 -11.44
N ASN A 146 4.11 0.37 -12.76
CA ASN A 146 5.21 -0.21 -13.54
C ASN A 146 5.61 -1.63 -13.05
N THR A 147 4.63 -2.49 -12.78
CA THR A 147 4.88 -3.89 -12.42
C THR A 147 4.96 -4.74 -13.67
N ALA A 148 6.15 -5.20 -14.03
CA ALA A 148 6.33 -6.14 -15.13
C ALA A 148 5.86 -7.52 -14.70
N VAL A 149 4.94 -8.12 -15.47
CA VAL A 149 4.36 -9.45 -15.24
C VAL A 149 4.67 -10.34 -16.44
N SER A 150 5.11 -11.57 -16.17
CA SER A 150 5.31 -12.60 -17.18
C SER A 150 4.58 -13.90 -16.83
N ILE A 151 3.95 -14.52 -17.83
CA ILE A 151 3.18 -15.76 -17.70
C ILE A 151 3.61 -16.74 -18.79
N ASP A 152 4.04 -17.92 -18.38
CA ASP A 152 4.35 -19.06 -19.25
C ASP A 152 3.09 -19.95 -19.36
N THR A 153 2.30 -19.74 -20.42
CA THR A 153 0.96 -20.32 -20.55
C THR A 153 0.96 -21.76 -21.07
N ASP A 154 2.07 -22.24 -21.63
CA ASP A 154 2.20 -23.62 -22.11
C ASP A 154 3.25 -24.45 -21.35
N LYS A 155 3.98 -23.83 -20.41
CA LYS A 155 4.98 -24.45 -19.53
C LYS A 155 6.20 -24.97 -20.29
N ASP A 156 6.57 -24.31 -21.38
CA ASP A 156 7.77 -24.67 -22.16
C ASP A 156 9.07 -24.04 -21.61
N GLY A 157 8.95 -23.15 -20.61
CA GLY A 157 10.05 -22.42 -19.98
C GLY A 157 10.32 -21.04 -20.59
N VAL A 158 9.50 -20.59 -21.54
CA VAL A 158 9.54 -19.26 -22.16
C VAL A 158 8.20 -18.55 -21.90
N PRO A 159 8.20 -17.33 -21.31
CA PRO A 159 6.95 -16.60 -21.13
C PRO A 159 6.27 -16.27 -22.46
N ASP A 160 4.97 -16.57 -22.56
CA ASP A 160 4.13 -16.22 -23.71
C ASP A 160 3.54 -14.81 -23.58
N ILE A 161 3.29 -14.40 -22.34
CA ILE A 161 2.71 -13.11 -22.00
C ILE A 161 3.76 -12.33 -21.23
N GLU A 162 4.05 -11.13 -21.70
CA GLU A 162 4.82 -10.11 -20.99
C GLU A 162 4.03 -8.80 -21.05
N THR A 163 3.64 -8.29 -19.89
CA THR A 163 2.87 -7.05 -19.78
C THR A 163 3.41 -6.21 -18.62
N VAL A 164 3.11 -4.91 -18.64
CA VAL A 164 3.37 -4.01 -17.50
C VAL A 164 2.01 -3.55 -17.01
N LEU A 165 1.80 -3.65 -15.69
CA LEU A 165 0.57 -3.23 -15.03
C LEU A 165 0.87 -2.09 -14.08
N ASP A 166 -0.03 -1.11 -14.04
CA ASP A 166 -0.03 -0.09 -13.00
C ASP A 166 -0.79 -0.53 -11.75
N ALA A 167 -0.68 0.23 -10.64
CA ALA A 167 -1.36 -0.12 -9.39
C ALA A 167 -2.88 -0.27 -9.61
N GLY A 168 -3.48 -1.32 -9.06
CA GLY A 168 -4.92 -1.62 -9.25
C GLY A 168 -5.27 -2.18 -10.64
N GLU A 169 -4.39 -2.05 -11.63
CA GLU A 169 -4.62 -2.62 -12.96
C GLU A 169 -4.54 -4.15 -12.91
N SER A 170 -5.45 -4.80 -13.65
CA SER A 170 -5.53 -6.26 -13.71
C SER A 170 -5.45 -6.81 -15.13
N TYR A 171 -4.86 -8.00 -15.24
CA TYR A 171 -4.74 -8.76 -16.47
C TYR A 171 -5.44 -10.11 -16.33
N HIS A 172 -6.31 -10.44 -17.30
CA HIS A 172 -6.97 -11.75 -17.38
C HIS A 172 -6.23 -12.66 -18.37
N ALA A 173 -5.50 -13.64 -17.86
CA ALA A 173 -4.95 -14.72 -18.66
C ALA A 173 -6.05 -15.75 -18.95
N ASN A 174 -6.65 -15.60 -20.14
CA ASN A 174 -7.80 -16.41 -20.55
C ASN A 174 -7.46 -17.91 -20.62
N GLY A 175 -8.39 -18.74 -20.15
CA GLY A 175 -8.08 -20.07 -19.65
C GLY A 175 -7.66 -21.15 -20.65
N GLY A 176 -7.45 -22.35 -20.10
CA GLY A 176 -6.74 -23.47 -20.75
C GLY A 176 -5.31 -23.62 -20.23
N LEU A 177 -5.00 -23.00 -19.08
CA LEU A 177 -3.68 -22.98 -18.49
C LEU A 177 -3.37 -24.34 -17.84
N PRO A 178 -2.21 -24.94 -18.13
CA PRO A 178 -1.80 -26.20 -17.55
C PRO A 178 -1.38 -26.06 -16.09
N ILE A 179 -1.43 -27.18 -15.38
CA ILE A 179 -0.92 -27.26 -14.01
C ILE A 179 0.57 -26.88 -13.95
N GLY A 180 0.91 -26.03 -12.99
CA GLY A 180 2.24 -25.49 -12.80
C GLY A 180 2.63 -24.37 -13.77
N THR A 181 1.68 -23.74 -14.47
CA THR A 181 1.91 -22.43 -15.09
C THR A 181 2.34 -21.43 -14.03
N ALA A 182 3.50 -20.81 -14.24
CA ALA A 182 4.07 -19.82 -13.34
C ALA A 182 3.69 -18.40 -13.77
N VAL A 183 3.34 -17.57 -12.80
CA VAL A 183 3.22 -16.11 -12.93
C VAL A 183 4.37 -15.49 -12.16
N ASN A 184 5.18 -14.68 -12.84
CA ASN A 184 6.28 -13.96 -12.23
C ASN A 184 6.07 -12.44 -12.40
N ALA A 185 6.49 -11.68 -11.40
CA ALA A 185 6.40 -10.23 -11.43
C ALA A 185 7.64 -9.55 -10.85
N SER A 186 7.89 -8.31 -11.26
CA SER A 186 8.97 -7.48 -10.70
C SER A 186 8.63 -6.83 -9.36
N LYS A 187 7.34 -6.77 -9.00
CA LYS A 187 6.79 -6.16 -7.77
C LYS A 187 5.59 -7.00 -7.29
N PRO A 188 5.11 -6.83 -6.05
CA PRO A 188 4.00 -7.62 -5.52
C PRO A 188 2.74 -7.55 -6.40
N ILE A 189 2.12 -8.73 -6.59
CA ILE A 189 0.86 -8.93 -7.32
C ILE A 189 -0.06 -9.84 -6.50
N GLN A 190 -1.37 -9.76 -6.69
CA GLN A 190 -2.29 -10.83 -6.30
C GLN A 190 -2.69 -11.66 -7.52
N VAL A 191 -3.04 -12.92 -7.28
CA VAL A 191 -3.49 -13.84 -8.32
C VAL A 191 -4.75 -14.58 -7.85
N GLN A 192 -5.81 -14.47 -8.64
CA GLN A 192 -7.07 -15.20 -8.44
C GLN A 192 -7.22 -16.23 -9.55
N LEU A 193 -7.50 -17.47 -9.16
CA LEU A 193 -7.77 -18.58 -10.08
C LEU A 193 -9.28 -18.69 -10.29
N ILE A 194 -9.72 -18.76 -11.54
CA ILE A 194 -11.10 -19.09 -11.88
C ILE A 194 -11.12 -20.44 -12.56
N THR A 195 -11.96 -21.34 -12.06
CA THR A 195 -12.21 -22.64 -12.67
C THR A 195 -13.69 -22.85 -12.95
N GLY A 196 -13.99 -23.78 -13.85
CA GLY A 196 -15.36 -24.24 -14.06
C GLY A 196 -15.52 -25.13 -15.28
N ASP A 197 -16.78 -25.45 -15.55
CA ASP A 197 -17.18 -26.40 -16.60
C ASP A 197 -17.47 -25.68 -17.92
N VAL A 198 -16.95 -26.20 -19.03
CA VAL A 198 -17.14 -25.58 -20.34
C VAL A 198 -18.56 -25.85 -20.85
N CYS A 199 -19.25 -24.79 -21.30
CA CYS A 199 -20.66 -24.81 -21.72
C CYS A 199 -21.68 -25.03 -20.58
N ALA A 200 -21.28 -24.93 -19.31
CA ALA A 200 -22.21 -24.88 -18.18
C ALA A 200 -22.75 -23.46 -17.93
N ALA A 201 -23.89 -23.38 -17.25
CA ALA A 201 -24.50 -22.12 -16.80
C ALA A 201 -24.43 -21.96 -15.27
N TYR A 202 -23.67 -22.84 -14.62
CA TYR A 202 -23.37 -22.92 -13.20
C TYR A 202 -22.00 -23.62 -13.06
N ALA A 203 -21.54 -23.91 -11.83
CA ALA A 203 -20.28 -24.61 -11.54
C ALA A 203 -18.98 -23.81 -11.80
N THR A 204 -18.98 -22.52 -11.48
CA THR A 204 -17.75 -21.72 -11.38
C THR A 204 -17.18 -21.73 -9.97
N ARG A 205 -15.85 -21.68 -9.85
CA ARG A 205 -15.16 -21.59 -8.55
C ARG A 205 -14.05 -20.57 -8.65
N TRP A 206 -13.96 -19.69 -7.67
CA TRP A 206 -12.89 -18.70 -7.57
C TRP A 206 -12.00 -19.07 -6.38
N TYR A 207 -10.70 -18.85 -6.52
CA TYR A 207 -9.73 -19.12 -5.47
C TYR A 207 -8.75 -17.96 -5.37
N THR A 208 -8.52 -17.46 -4.16
CA THR A 208 -7.37 -16.60 -3.88
C THR A 208 -6.13 -17.48 -3.78
N LEU A 209 -5.15 -17.30 -4.66
CA LEU A 209 -3.89 -18.01 -4.57
C LEU A 209 -2.94 -17.27 -3.63
N LEU A 210 -2.16 -18.03 -2.86
CA LEU A 210 -1.02 -17.50 -2.11
C LEU A 210 0.25 -17.59 -2.96
N PRO A 211 1.19 -16.64 -2.83
CA PRO A 211 2.48 -16.72 -3.50
C PRO A 211 3.25 -17.96 -3.04
N THR A 212 4.11 -18.51 -3.90
CA THR A 212 4.82 -19.77 -3.63
C THR A 212 5.71 -19.70 -2.38
N SER A 213 6.15 -18.50 -1.99
CA SER A 213 6.90 -18.25 -0.74
C SER A 213 6.09 -18.44 0.54
N GLN A 214 4.75 -18.50 0.44
CA GLN A 214 3.83 -18.67 1.57
C GLN A 214 3.22 -20.08 1.64
N TRP A 215 3.61 -20.97 0.73
CA TRP A 215 3.17 -22.36 0.77
C TRP A 215 3.87 -23.11 1.90
N ASP A 216 3.16 -24.04 2.51
CA ASP A 216 3.65 -24.76 3.69
C ASP A 216 3.50 -26.28 3.53
N SER A 217 3.94 -27.03 4.53
CA SER A 217 3.78 -28.47 4.64
C SER A 217 2.55 -28.90 5.45
N SER A 218 1.71 -27.99 5.92
CA SER A 218 0.54 -28.29 6.77
C SER A 218 -0.71 -27.47 6.40
N TYR A 219 -1.86 -28.14 6.20
CA TYR A 219 -3.13 -27.51 5.82
C TYR A 219 -4.35 -28.17 6.49
N TYR A 220 -5.41 -27.40 6.72
CA TYR A 220 -6.65 -27.88 7.34
C TYR A 220 -7.88 -27.64 6.45
N MET A 221 -8.72 -28.66 6.31
CA MET A 221 -9.97 -28.66 5.55
C MET A 221 -11.16 -28.72 6.52
N PRO A 222 -11.88 -27.60 6.78
CA PRO A 222 -13.00 -27.58 7.73
C PRO A 222 -14.28 -28.22 7.18
N VAL A 223 -14.43 -28.32 5.86
CA VAL A 223 -15.67 -28.78 5.22
C VAL A 223 -15.67 -30.29 5.05
N THR A 224 -16.79 -30.93 5.38
CA THR A 224 -16.95 -32.38 5.24
C THR A 224 -17.71 -32.77 3.97
N THR A 225 -17.80 -34.07 3.69
CA THR A 225 -18.50 -34.63 2.53
C THR A 225 -19.92 -35.06 2.88
N THR A 226 -20.80 -35.18 1.89
CA THR A 226 -21.99 -36.04 1.98
C THR A 226 -21.91 -37.14 0.92
N ALA A 227 -22.43 -38.34 1.18
CA ALA A 227 -22.28 -39.48 0.26
C ALA A 227 -22.90 -39.26 -1.14
N ALA A 228 -23.82 -38.31 -1.27
CA ALA A 228 -24.46 -37.96 -2.54
C ALA A 228 -23.76 -36.81 -3.28
N TYR A 229 -22.98 -36.00 -2.56
CA TYR A 229 -22.35 -34.78 -3.07
C TYR A 229 -20.91 -34.72 -2.53
N PRO A 230 -19.96 -35.37 -3.23
CA PRO A 230 -18.61 -35.54 -2.73
C PRO A 230 -17.81 -34.23 -2.73
N THR A 231 -17.14 -33.97 -1.62
CA THR A 231 -16.11 -32.95 -1.43
C THR A 231 -14.73 -33.56 -1.63
N ALA A 232 -13.86 -32.86 -2.37
CA ALA A 232 -12.51 -33.30 -2.63
C ALA A 232 -11.48 -32.19 -2.37
N VAL A 233 -10.29 -32.58 -1.92
CA VAL A 233 -9.10 -31.74 -1.80
C VAL A 233 -8.09 -32.15 -2.85
N PHE A 234 -7.49 -31.17 -3.52
CA PHE A 234 -6.47 -31.35 -4.54
C PHE A 234 -5.12 -30.91 -3.97
N LEU A 235 -4.16 -31.83 -3.93
CA LEU A 235 -2.84 -31.65 -3.35
C LEU A 235 -1.82 -31.48 -4.47
N TYR A 236 -1.34 -30.25 -4.66
CA TYR A 236 -0.35 -29.91 -5.67
C TYR A 236 1.07 -30.02 -5.14
N ASN A 237 1.90 -30.81 -5.82
CA ASN A 237 3.32 -30.94 -5.50
C ASN A 237 4.18 -30.08 -6.44
N PRO A 238 4.72 -28.94 -6.00
CA PRO A 238 5.65 -28.13 -6.80
C PRO A 238 7.06 -28.73 -6.90
N ASN A 239 7.37 -29.72 -6.06
CA ASN A 239 8.73 -30.21 -5.91
C ASN A 239 9.14 -31.06 -7.13
N SER A 240 10.46 -31.12 -7.37
CA SER A 240 11.04 -31.98 -8.42
C SER A 240 11.05 -33.48 -8.06
N ALA A 241 10.73 -33.82 -6.81
CA ALA A 241 10.61 -35.18 -6.31
C ALA A 241 9.15 -35.49 -5.93
N ALA A 242 8.79 -36.77 -5.93
CA ALA A 242 7.48 -37.20 -5.43
C ALA A 242 7.35 -36.83 -3.95
N LEU A 243 6.16 -36.39 -3.56
CA LEU A 243 5.85 -35.93 -2.22
C LEU A 243 4.89 -36.91 -1.56
N GLU A 244 5.24 -37.36 -0.36
CA GLU A 244 4.33 -38.09 0.52
C GLU A 244 3.56 -37.08 1.37
N VAL A 245 2.23 -37.10 1.25
CA VAL A 245 1.31 -36.31 2.06
C VAL A 245 0.46 -37.27 2.88
N GLU A 246 0.58 -37.18 4.19
CA GLU A 246 -0.28 -37.87 5.15
C GLU A 246 -1.53 -37.02 5.38
N TRP A 247 -2.65 -37.67 5.71
CA TRP A 247 -3.83 -36.96 6.15
C TRP A 247 -4.54 -37.66 7.30
N GLN A 248 -5.13 -36.86 8.18
CA GLN A 248 -5.83 -37.31 9.36
C GLN A 248 -7.23 -36.70 9.43
N GLY A 249 -8.21 -37.50 9.84
CA GLY A 249 -9.52 -37.01 10.28
C GLY A 249 -9.92 -37.61 11.63
N LEU A 250 -11.15 -37.40 12.08
CA LEU A 250 -11.72 -38.00 13.30
C LEU A 250 -11.65 -39.54 13.29
N GLY A 251 -11.66 -40.17 12.11
CA GLY A 251 -11.51 -41.61 11.95
C GLY A 251 -10.08 -42.13 12.18
N GLY A 252 -9.11 -41.24 12.39
CA GLY A 252 -7.68 -41.53 12.44
C GLY A 252 -6.97 -41.20 11.13
N LEU A 253 -5.78 -41.76 10.96
CA LEU A 253 -4.95 -41.59 9.77
C LEU A 253 -5.59 -42.25 8.56
N GLY A 254 -5.56 -41.54 7.43
CA GLY A 254 -5.88 -42.06 6.12
C GLY A 254 -4.70 -42.74 5.43
N ASP A 255 -4.90 -43.11 4.16
CA ASP A 255 -3.83 -43.63 3.32
C ASP A 255 -2.88 -42.51 2.88
N VAL A 256 -1.58 -42.77 2.91
CA VAL A 256 -0.54 -41.84 2.43
C VAL A 256 -0.71 -41.57 0.94
N VAL A 257 -0.77 -40.29 0.58
CA VAL A 257 -0.91 -39.83 -0.81
C VAL A 257 0.48 -39.56 -1.37
N ASN A 258 0.85 -40.30 -2.42
CA ASN A 258 2.12 -40.15 -3.11
C ASN A 258 1.93 -39.24 -4.34
N VAL A 259 2.10 -37.93 -4.18
CA VAL A 259 1.90 -36.93 -5.23
C VAL A 259 3.14 -36.83 -6.12
N PRO A 260 3.09 -37.20 -7.42
CA PRO A 260 4.23 -37.07 -8.31
C PRO A 260 4.72 -35.61 -8.48
N PRO A 261 5.97 -35.39 -8.91
CA PRO A 261 6.50 -34.05 -9.18
C PRO A 261 5.62 -33.26 -10.15
N SER A 262 5.36 -31.99 -9.85
CA SER A 262 4.61 -31.06 -10.72
C SER A 262 3.23 -31.58 -11.15
N THR A 263 2.56 -32.31 -10.26
CA THR A 263 1.21 -32.82 -10.47
C THR A 263 0.32 -32.55 -9.26
N SER A 264 -0.98 -32.69 -9.44
CA SER A 264 -1.97 -32.65 -8.38
C SER A 264 -2.69 -33.98 -8.25
N LEU A 265 -2.89 -34.44 -7.02
CA LEU A 265 -3.70 -35.62 -6.72
C LEU A 265 -4.88 -35.28 -5.81
N ARG A 266 -5.97 -35.99 -6.03
CA ARG A 266 -7.25 -35.79 -5.34
C ARG A 266 -7.39 -36.72 -4.12
N VAL A 267 -7.90 -36.16 -3.02
CA VAL A 267 -8.36 -36.89 -1.83
C VAL A 267 -9.84 -36.59 -1.61
N GLU A 268 -10.68 -37.62 -1.54
CA GLU A 268 -12.09 -37.47 -1.17
C GLU A 268 -12.19 -37.28 0.34
N VAL A 269 -12.90 -36.24 0.78
CA VAL A 269 -13.10 -36.00 2.20
C VAL A 269 -14.06 -37.07 2.76
N PRO A 270 -13.77 -37.70 3.91
CA PRO A 270 -14.72 -38.61 4.56
C PRO A 270 -15.93 -37.88 5.14
N PHE A 271 -16.98 -38.64 5.50
CA PHE A 271 -18.18 -38.08 6.12
C PHE A 271 -17.93 -37.63 7.57
N ASN A 272 -18.49 -36.47 7.92
CA ASN A 272 -18.51 -35.90 9.27
C ASN A 272 -17.12 -35.76 9.93
N THR A 273 -16.15 -35.27 9.17
CA THR A 273 -14.78 -34.98 9.63
C THR A 273 -14.22 -33.78 8.89
N ALA A 274 -13.42 -32.97 9.58
CA ALA A 274 -12.42 -32.11 8.97
C ALA A 274 -11.15 -32.95 8.69
N LEU A 275 -10.26 -32.45 7.84
CA LEU A 275 -8.99 -33.10 7.54
C LEU A 275 -7.80 -32.19 7.86
N HIS A 276 -6.73 -32.80 8.36
CA HIS A 276 -5.39 -32.23 8.38
C HIS A 276 -4.54 -32.95 7.33
N PHE A 277 -3.80 -32.20 6.53
CA PHE A 277 -2.85 -32.72 5.54
C PHE A 277 -1.45 -32.26 5.93
N GLU A 278 -0.49 -33.18 5.95
CA GLU A 278 0.89 -32.89 6.34
C GLU A 278 1.91 -33.62 5.46
N SER A 279 3.01 -32.95 5.13
CA SER A 279 4.18 -33.57 4.49
C SER A 279 5.39 -33.55 5.45
N SER A 280 6.48 -34.23 5.09
CA SER A 280 7.75 -34.18 5.86
C SER A 280 8.53 -32.86 5.70
N GLY A 281 7.85 -31.72 5.81
CA GLY A 281 8.42 -30.37 5.74
C GLY A 281 8.62 -29.80 4.33
N ALA A 282 8.25 -30.54 3.28
CA ALA A 282 8.32 -30.02 1.90
C ALA A 282 7.01 -29.32 1.52
N PRO A 283 7.06 -28.10 0.98
CA PRO A 283 5.86 -27.34 0.72
C PRO A 283 5.01 -27.97 -0.40
N PHE A 284 3.69 -27.85 -0.25
CA PHE A 284 2.69 -28.18 -1.27
C PHE A 284 1.58 -27.15 -1.23
N TYR A 285 0.64 -27.21 -2.17
CA TYR A 285 -0.53 -26.34 -2.17
C TYR A 285 -1.82 -27.15 -2.17
N ALA A 286 -2.85 -26.69 -1.48
CA ALA A 286 -4.11 -27.41 -1.33
C ALA A 286 -5.32 -26.52 -1.62
N LEU A 287 -6.25 -27.02 -2.44
CA LEU A 287 -7.54 -26.39 -2.66
C LEU A 287 -8.68 -27.41 -2.61
N ALA A 288 -9.87 -26.95 -2.29
CA ALA A 288 -11.07 -27.77 -2.19
C ALA A 288 -12.07 -27.50 -3.32
N ALA A 289 -12.79 -28.56 -3.70
CA ALA A 289 -14.03 -28.46 -4.48
C ALA A 289 -15.14 -29.24 -3.75
N ILE A 290 -16.24 -28.56 -3.46
CA ILE A 290 -17.43 -29.09 -2.79
C ILE A 290 -18.49 -29.35 -3.86
N ASP A 291 -19.22 -30.45 -3.68
CA ASP A 291 -20.16 -31.01 -4.64
C ASP A 291 -19.64 -30.97 -6.08
N LYS A 292 -18.57 -31.72 -6.35
CA LYS A 292 -18.01 -31.85 -7.70
C LYS A 292 -18.93 -32.54 -8.72
N THR A 293 -20.19 -32.80 -8.38
CA THR A 293 -21.16 -33.48 -9.26
C THR A 293 -22.23 -32.55 -9.83
N GLY A 294 -22.24 -31.25 -9.46
CA GLY A 294 -22.86 -30.21 -10.28
C GLY A 294 -24.12 -29.52 -9.74
N SER A 295 -24.45 -29.56 -8.43
CA SER A 295 -25.69 -28.96 -7.89
C SER A 295 -25.50 -27.93 -6.77
N TYR A 296 -24.34 -27.92 -6.13
CA TYR A 296 -23.94 -27.03 -5.04
C TYR A 296 -22.47 -26.69 -5.20
N ASP A 297 -22.04 -26.37 -6.42
CA ASP A 297 -20.63 -26.27 -6.78
C ASP A 297 -19.99 -25.05 -6.12
N TRP A 298 -19.02 -25.28 -5.23
CA TRP A 298 -18.15 -24.23 -4.73
C TRP A 298 -16.76 -24.77 -4.40
N GLY A 299 -15.85 -23.87 -4.05
CA GLY A 299 -14.47 -24.20 -3.70
C GLY A 299 -13.79 -23.04 -2.99
N PHE A 300 -12.63 -23.32 -2.42
CA PHE A 300 -11.75 -22.33 -1.80
C PHE A 300 -10.34 -22.90 -1.68
N ALA A 301 -9.33 -22.03 -1.53
CA ALA A 301 -7.96 -22.45 -1.25
C ALA A 301 -7.80 -22.65 0.25
N LEU A 302 -7.13 -23.72 0.68
CA LEU A 302 -6.92 -23.96 2.11
C LEU A 302 -5.85 -23.02 2.63
N TRP A 303 -6.05 -22.51 3.84
CA TRP A 303 -5.03 -21.78 4.58
C TRP A 303 -3.92 -22.73 5.06
N PRO A 304 -2.65 -22.40 4.78
CA PRO A 304 -1.52 -23.02 5.48
C PRO A 304 -1.64 -22.82 6.99
N GLU A 305 -1.25 -23.81 7.79
CA GLU A 305 -1.41 -23.78 9.26
C GLU A 305 -0.75 -22.54 9.91
N GLN A 306 0.35 -22.06 9.34
CA GLN A 306 1.04 -20.86 9.82
C GLN A 306 0.19 -19.58 9.78
N PHE A 307 -0.84 -19.50 8.93
CA PHE A 307 -1.75 -18.35 8.85
C PHE A 307 -2.96 -18.47 9.77
N LEU A 308 -3.25 -19.66 10.29
CA LEU A 308 -4.39 -19.88 11.17
C LEU A 308 -4.13 -19.29 12.56
N THR A 309 -5.12 -18.60 13.09
CA THR A 309 -5.10 -17.94 14.41
C THR A 309 -6.23 -18.46 15.28
N GLY A 310 -6.34 -17.97 16.51
CA GLY A 310 -7.43 -18.32 17.42
C GLY A 310 -8.81 -17.82 16.99
N ARG A 311 -8.94 -17.05 15.90
CA ARG A 311 -10.19 -16.40 15.49
C ARG A 311 -10.32 -16.21 13.99
N ALA A 312 -11.55 -16.21 13.50
CA ALA A 312 -11.88 -15.97 12.09
C ALA A 312 -13.22 -15.25 11.98
N GLN A 313 -13.36 -14.33 11.03
CA GLN A 313 -14.58 -13.53 10.86
C GLN A 313 -15.10 -13.57 9.43
N VAL A 314 -16.41 -13.78 9.29
CA VAL A 314 -17.08 -13.92 8.00
C VAL A 314 -17.39 -12.55 7.42
N ALA A 315 -16.66 -12.13 6.39
CA ALA A 315 -16.90 -10.83 5.75
C ALA A 315 -18.19 -10.82 4.90
N TRP A 316 -18.55 -11.94 4.27
CA TRP A 316 -19.80 -12.12 3.54
C TRP A 316 -20.28 -13.56 3.68
N GLY A 317 -21.52 -13.77 4.13
CA GLY A 317 -22.08 -15.11 4.20
C GLY A 317 -23.60 -15.21 4.27
N PRO A 318 -24.37 -14.78 3.25
CA PRO A 318 -25.82 -14.91 3.27
C PRO A 318 -26.29 -16.37 3.34
N GLY A 319 -27.32 -16.68 4.14
CA GLY A 319 -27.86 -18.03 4.27
C GLY A 319 -28.60 -18.55 3.02
N HIS A 320 -28.95 -17.66 2.09
CA HIS A 320 -29.53 -17.95 0.77
C HIS A 320 -29.22 -16.79 -0.20
N SER A 321 -29.57 -16.95 -1.47
CA SER A 321 -29.28 -15.96 -2.52
C SER A 321 -29.84 -14.56 -2.20
N PRO A 322 -29.00 -13.51 -2.11
CA PRO A 322 -29.46 -12.14 -1.91
C PRO A 322 -30.06 -11.51 -3.18
N SER A 323 -29.99 -12.17 -4.34
CA SER A 323 -30.67 -11.74 -5.55
C SER A 323 -32.08 -12.32 -5.68
N SER A 324 -32.45 -13.29 -4.84
CA SER A 324 -33.77 -13.90 -4.90
C SER A 324 -34.87 -12.92 -4.52
N THR A 325 -35.99 -13.00 -5.25
CA THR A 325 -37.21 -12.27 -4.88
C THR A 325 -38.12 -13.08 -3.95
N ILE A 326 -37.77 -14.34 -3.69
CA ILE A 326 -38.50 -15.21 -2.77
C ILE A 326 -38.11 -14.83 -1.35
N VAL A 327 -39.08 -14.36 -0.57
CA VAL A 327 -38.89 -14.14 0.87
C VAL A 327 -38.81 -15.49 1.57
N SER A 328 -37.60 -15.86 1.99
CA SER A 328 -37.32 -17.12 2.68
C SER A 328 -36.55 -16.87 3.98
N ALA A 329 -36.78 -17.71 4.98
CA ALA A 329 -35.93 -17.80 6.16
C ALA A 329 -34.88 -18.91 6.01
N GLU A 330 -34.70 -19.43 4.79
CA GLU A 330 -33.70 -20.45 4.49
C GLU A 330 -32.32 -20.00 4.96
N ASN A 331 -31.66 -20.93 5.62
CA ASN A 331 -30.28 -20.80 6.02
C ASN A 331 -29.57 -22.07 5.56
N GLY A 332 -29.27 -22.15 4.26
CA GLY A 332 -28.68 -23.30 3.58
C GLY A 332 -27.16 -23.20 3.41
N ASN A 333 -26.58 -22.01 3.65
CA ASN A 333 -25.16 -21.72 3.48
C ASN A 333 -24.49 -21.47 4.84
N PRO A 334 -24.12 -22.52 5.59
CA PRO A 334 -23.53 -22.36 6.91
C PRO A 334 -22.07 -21.89 6.88
N LEU A 335 -21.59 -21.56 8.07
CA LEU A 335 -20.17 -21.50 8.39
C LEU A 335 -19.68 -22.90 8.81
N TRP A 336 -18.61 -23.38 8.19
CA TRP A 336 -17.93 -24.64 8.51
C TRP A 336 -16.68 -24.34 9.31
N VAL A 337 -16.48 -25.01 10.45
CA VAL A 337 -15.38 -24.73 11.36
C VAL A 337 -14.73 -26.00 11.87
N THR A 338 -13.40 -26.01 11.93
CA THR A 338 -12.64 -26.97 12.76
C THR A 338 -11.68 -26.22 13.67
N VAL A 339 -11.40 -26.82 14.82
CA VAL A 339 -10.39 -26.35 15.76
C VAL A 339 -9.10 -27.16 15.58
N ILE A 340 -7.97 -26.47 15.74
CA ILE A 340 -6.62 -27.04 15.70
C ILE A 340 -6.03 -26.87 17.11
N PRO A 341 -5.74 -27.95 17.84
CA PRO A 341 -5.23 -27.84 19.20
C PRO A 341 -3.81 -27.27 19.22
N GLU A 342 -3.43 -26.62 20.33
CA GLU A 342 -2.05 -26.14 20.54
C GLU A 342 -1.04 -27.31 20.63
N ASN A 343 -1.51 -28.46 21.10
CA ASN A 343 -0.73 -29.69 21.19
C ASN A 343 -1.64 -30.93 21.20
N ASP A 344 -1.07 -32.08 20.84
CA ASP A 344 -1.77 -33.36 20.75
C ASP A 344 -2.43 -33.84 22.05
N ALA A 345 -2.07 -33.27 23.21
CA ALA A 345 -2.70 -33.63 24.48
C ALA A 345 -4.04 -32.91 24.72
N GLN A 346 -4.36 -31.88 23.94
CA GLN A 346 -5.60 -31.14 24.05
C GLN A 346 -6.73 -31.88 23.31
N LEU A 347 -7.62 -32.49 24.09
CA LEU A 347 -8.70 -33.33 23.56
C LEU A 347 -9.98 -32.55 23.20
N MET A 348 -10.17 -31.37 23.78
CA MET A 348 -11.33 -30.52 23.55
C MET A 348 -10.90 -29.05 23.49
N VAL A 349 -11.50 -28.29 22.59
CA VAL A 349 -11.35 -26.83 22.47
C VAL A 349 -12.73 -26.21 22.64
N GLN A 350 -12.83 -25.14 23.43
CA GLN A 350 -14.05 -24.33 23.50
C GLN A 350 -14.03 -23.25 22.42
N LEU A 351 -14.89 -23.40 21.43
CA LEU A 351 -15.12 -22.42 20.37
C LEU A 351 -16.32 -21.54 20.75
N CYS A 352 -16.13 -20.24 20.83
CA CYS A 352 -17.20 -19.26 21.00
C CYS A 352 -17.65 -18.71 19.65
N VAL A 353 -18.92 -18.33 19.57
CA VAL A 353 -19.54 -17.71 18.41
C VAL A 353 -20.22 -16.42 18.85
N ASP A 354 -19.86 -15.35 18.18
CA ASP A 354 -20.52 -14.04 18.23
C ASP A 354 -21.12 -13.81 16.83
N TYR A 355 -22.44 -13.69 16.77
CA TYR A 355 -23.15 -13.62 15.50
C TYR A 355 -22.98 -12.29 14.80
N GLU A 356 -22.83 -11.20 15.54
CA GLU A 356 -22.76 -9.84 15.00
C GLU A 356 -21.32 -9.31 14.96
N GLY A 357 -20.40 -9.94 15.68
CA GLY A 357 -19.03 -9.47 15.85
C GLY A 357 -18.93 -8.24 16.76
N ASP A 358 -19.94 -8.00 17.61
CA ASP A 358 -20.05 -6.82 18.48
C ASP A 358 -19.39 -7.02 19.86
N GLY A 359 -18.70 -8.14 20.05
CA GLY A 359 -18.03 -8.52 21.29
C GLY A 359 -18.94 -9.25 22.28
N VAL A 360 -20.20 -9.50 21.94
CA VAL A 360 -21.14 -10.26 22.76
C VAL A 360 -21.25 -11.70 22.25
N GLN A 361 -20.81 -12.64 23.08
CA GLN A 361 -20.93 -14.05 22.76
C GLN A 361 -22.40 -14.53 22.76
N ASP A 362 -22.83 -15.17 21.67
CA ASP A 362 -24.15 -15.82 21.56
C ASP A 362 -24.11 -17.28 21.99
N LEU A 363 -23.11 -18.02 21.51
CA LEU A 363 -23.04 -19.49 21.64
C LEU A 363 -21.63 -19.96 21.96
N PHE A 364 -21.51 -21.23 22.35
CA PHE A 364 -20.23 -21.95 22.31
C PHE A 364 -20.42 -23.42 21.99
N PHE A 365 -19.36 -24.04 21.50
CA PHE A 365 -19.23 -25.46 21.25
C PHE A 365 -17.99 -26.01 21.96
N MET A 366 -18.09 -27.24 22.45
CA MET A 366 -16.93 -28.02 22.87
C MET A 366 -16.59 -28.96 21.71
N LEU A 367 -15.46 -28.75 21.06
CA LEU A 367 -15.07 -29.46 19.84
C LEU A 367 -13.85 -30.34 20.10
N GLU A 368 -13.91 -31.58 19.64
CA GLU A 368 -12.71 -32.43 19.50
C GLU A 368 -11.88 -31.92 18.30
N PRO A 369 -10.54 -32.02 18.33
CA PRO A 369 -9.71 -31.76 17.16
C PRO A 369 -10.21 -32.48 15.91
N LEU A 370 -10.21 -31.79 14.77
CA LEU A 370 -10.69 -32.27 13.47
C LEU A 370 -12.21 -32.56 13.38
N ALA A 371 -13.00 -32.13 14.37
CA ALA A 371 -14.45 -32.08 14.21
C ALA A 371 -14.84 -30.98 13.21
N SER A 372 -15.62 -31.34 12.19
CA SER A 372 -16.25 -30.38 11.27
C SER A 372 -17.57 -29.90 11.89
N GLN A 373 -17.54 -28.73 12.52
CA GLN A 373 -18.70 -28.08 13.12
C GLN A 373 -19.39 -27.19 12.08
N VAL A 374 -20.70 -27.37 11.95
CA VAL A 374 -21.56 -26.53 11.09
C VAL A 374 -22.29 -25.51 11.95
N ILE A 375 -22.20 -24.23 11.60
CA ILE A 375 -22.78 -23.11 12.36
C ILE A 375 -23.80 -22.38 11.49
N TYR A 376 -25.01 -22.29 12.04
CA TYR A 376 -26.12 -21.52 11.48
C TYR A 376 -26.45 -20.39 12.44
N THR A 377 -26.64 -19.18 11.91
CA THR A 377 -27.17 -18.06 12.69
C THR A 377 -28.69 -18.13 12.77
N SER A 378 -29.24 -17.50 13.80
CA SER A 378 -30.69 -17.29 13.92
C SER A 378 -31.23 -16.25 12.92
N ARG A 379 -30.34 -15.46 12.29
CA ARG A 379 -30.66 -14.38 11.34
C ARG A 379 -30.79 -14.85 9.88
N SER A 380 -30.52 -16.13 9.60
CA SER A 380 -30.41 -16.66 8.24
C SER A 380 -29.34 -15.96 7.39
N ASP A 381 -28.30 -15.45 8.05
CA ASP A 381 -27.16 -14.74 7.47
C ASP A 381 -25.95 -14.86 8.42
N GLN A 382 -24.83 -15.31 7.89
CA GLN A 382 -23.56 -15.54 8.58
C GLN A 382 -22.61 -14.34 8.44
N THR A 383 -23.00 -13.31 7.69
CA THR A 383 -22.21 -12.08 7.55
C THR A 383 -21.99 -11.43 8.92
N GLY A 384 -20.72 -11.15 9.24
CA GLY A 384 -20.28 -10.57 10.51
C GLY A 384 -19.88 -11.58 11.58
N VAL A 385 -20.28 -12.86 11.44
CA VAL A 385 -20.03 -13.89 12.46
C VAL A 385 -18.55 -13.99 12.77
N LEU A 386 -18.21 -13.81 14.05
CA LEU A 386 -16.89 -14.02 14.61
C LEU A 386 -16.88 -15.35 15.37
N VAL A 387 -15.96 -16.23 15.00
CA VAL A 387 -15.64 -17.43 15.77
C VAL A 387 -14.28 -17.28 16.40
N TYR A 388 -14.14 -17.66 17.67
CA TYR A 388 -12.88 -17.52 18.39
C TYR A 388 -12.72 -18.57 19.50
N VAL A 389 -11.48 -18.95 19.77
CA VAL A 389 -11.12 -19.84 20.90
C VAL A 389 -11.25 -19.05 22.21
N CYS A 390 -12.01 -19.61 23.16
CA CYS A 390 -12.40 -18.89 24.37
C CYS A 390 -12.18 -19.68 25.68
N ASP A 391 -11.45 -20.79 25.62
CA ASP A 391 -11.01 -21.55 26.81
C ASP A 391 -9.65 -21.10 27.37
N GLY A 392 -8.98 -20.14 26.71
CA GLY A 392 -7.66 -19.65 27.07
C GLY A 392 -6.49 -20.50 26.56
N SER A 393 -6.74 -21.53 25.74
CA SER A 393 -5.68 -22.23 24.98
C SER A 393 -5.21 -21.38 23.80
N GLN A 394 -4.07 -21.75 23.20
CA GLN A 394 -3.59 -21.17 21.94
C GLN A 394 -4.03 -22.01 20.72
N ALA A 395 -5.18 -22.69 20.83
CA ALA A 395 -5.75 -23.41 19.71
C ALA A 395 -6.10 -22.44 18.57
N LYS A 396 -6.04 -22.93 17.33
CA LYS A 396 -6.36 -22.17 16.12
C LYS A 396 -7.69 -22.61 15.52
N VAL A 397 -8.21 -21.82 14.59
CA VAL A 397 -9.47 -22.05 13.90
C VAL A 397 -9.25 -22.03 12.39
N ALA A 398 -9.72 -23.07 11.69
CA ALA A 398 -9.89 -23.04 10.24
C ALA A 398 -11.39 -22.99 9.92
N ALA A 399 -11.78 -22.10 9.02
CA ALA A 399 -13.17 -21.90 8.69
C ALA A 399 -13.39 -21.61 7.19
N ALA A 400 -14.56 -22.00 6.69
CA ALA A 400 -15.02 -21.73 5.33
C ALA A 400 -16.52 -21.45 5.34
N TRP A 401 -17.00 -20.60 4.45
CA TRP A 401 -18.42 -20.36 4.27
C TRP A 401 -18.85 -20.81 2.88
N GLY A 402 -19.99 -21.50 2.82
CA GLY A 402 -20.58 -21.93 1.56
C GLY A 402 -21.74 -22.91 1.74
N PRO A 403 -22.47 -23.21 0.64
CA PRO A 403 -23.64 -24.08 0.63
C PRO A 403 -23.40 -25.44 1.26
N GLN A 404 -24.37 -25.91 2.06
CA GLN A 404 -24.40 -27.30 2.51
C GLN A 404 -25.19 -28.18 1.52
N PRO A 405 -24.52 -29.13 0.83
CA PRO A 405 -25.21 -30.01 -0.11
C PRO A 405 -26.34 -30.81 0.55
N GLY A 406 -27.51 -30.78 -0.07
CA GLY A 406 -28.73 -31.44 0.42
C GLY A 406 -29.48 -30.68 1.52
N VAL A 407 -28.98 -29.53 1.97
CA VAL A 407 -29.69 -28.60 2.86
C VAL A 407 -30.07 -27.32 2.11
N ALA A 408 -29.12 -26.73 1.37
CA ALA A 408 -29.38 -25.58 0.51
C ALA A 408 -30.38 -25.94 -0.60
N THR A 409 -31.17 -24.96 -1.01
CA THR A 409 -32.08 -25.06 -2.16
C THR A 409 -31.28 -24.98 -3.46
N ILE A 410 -31.64 -25.81 -4.44
CA ILE A 410 -31.12 -25.70 -5.82
C ILE A 410 -31.91 -24.65 -6.62
N GLY A 411 -31.24 -23.94 -7.54
CA GLY A 411 -31.89 -22.94 -8.39
C GLY A 411 -32.13 -21.61 -7.68
N ASP A 412 -33.28 -20.95 -7.91
CA ASP A 412 -33.62 -19.71 -7.19
C ASP A 412 -33.68 -19.96 -5.67
N LEU A 413 -33.14 -19.04 -4.86
CA LEU A 413 -32.66 -19.18 -3.47
C LEU A 413 -31.27 -19.81 -3.29
N GLY A 414 -30.81 -20.63 -4.24
CA GLY A 414 -29.51 -21.29 -4.21
C GLY A 414 -28.34 -20.36 -4.46
N VAL A 415 -27.19 -20.75 -3.95
CA VAL A 415 -25.90 -20.07 -4.11
C VAL A 415 -24.90 -21.14 -4.54
N ASP A 416 -24.15 -20.92 -5.61
CA ASP A 416 -23.10 -21.82 -6.11
C ASP A 416 -21.75 -21.11 -6.06
N LEU A 417 -21.36 -20.70 -4.85
CA LEU A 417 -20.08 -20.06 -4.55
C LEU A 417 -19.80 -20.16 -3.04
N GLY A 418 -18.54 -19.99 -2.65
CA GLY A 418 -18.11 -19.93 -1.24
C GLY A 418 -16.70 -19.34 -1.14
N THR A 419 -16.18 -19.25 0.08
CA THR A 419 -14.87 -18.59 0.36
C THR A 419 -14.22 -19.25 1.57
N ALA A 420 -12.89 -19.20 1.62
CA ALA A 420 -12.20 -19.44 2.88
C ALA A 420 -12.49 -18.25 3.80
N VAL A 421 -12.70 -18.50 5.09
CA VAL A 421 -12.85 -17.40 6.05
C VAL A 421 -11.45 -16.97 6.49
N VAL A 422 -11.16 -15.68 6.36
CA VAL A 422 -9.84 -15.12 6.69
C VAL A 422 -9.59 -15.26 8.19
N PRO A 423 -8.49 -15.90 8.61
CA PRO A 423 -8.02 -15.84 9.99
C PRO A 423 -7.72 -14.39 10.36
N LEU A 424 -8.22 -13.94 11.51
CA LEU A 424 -7.94 -12.61 12.01
C LEU A 424 -6.67 -12.66 12.87
N PRO A 425 -5.71 -11.75 12.70
CA PRO A 425 -4.51 -11.75 13.52
C PRO A 425 -4.87 -11.55 15.00
N ASP A 426 -4.08 -12.16 15.88
CA ASP A 426 -4.26 -12.04 17.32
C ASP A 426 -3.96 -10.62 17.83
N PHE A 427 -3.17 -9.87 17.07
CA PHE A 427 -2.89 -8.46 17.24
C PHE A 427 -2.60 -7.84 15.87
N ASP A 428 -2.93 -6.57 15.71
CA ASP A 428 -2.51 -5.77 14.57
C ASP A 428 -1.25 -4.97 14.91
N ALA A 429 -0.48 -4.62 13.90
CA ALA A 429 0.66 -3.75 14.05
C ALA A 429 0.84 -2.84 12.82
N GLY A 430 1.23 -1.60 13.05
CA GLY A 430 1.47 -0.61 12.01
C GLY A 430 2.61 0.33 12.37
N MET A 431 3.12 1.03 11.36
CA MET A 431 4.10 2.09 11.53
C MET A 431 3.59 3.36 10.85
N GLY A 432 3.68 4.49 11.54
CA GLY A 432 3.33 5.81 11.05
C GLY A 432 4.49 6.78 11.19
N VAL A 433 4.37 7.94 10.53
CA VAL A 433 5.36 9.02 10.55
C VAL A 433 4.67 10.37 10.57
N VAL A 434 5.24 11.32 11.30
CA VAL A 434 4.84 12.74 11.26
C VAL A 434 6.07 13.65 11.33
N VAL A 435 6.00 14.81 10.70
CA VAL A 435 7.02 15.86 10.83
C VAL A 435 6.78 16.59 12.16
N VAL A 436 7.75 16.56 13.08
CA VAL A 436 7.63 17.18 14.42
C VAL A 436 8.47 18.45 14.58
N ALA A 437 9.50 18.61 13.76
CA ALA A 437 10.21 19.87 13.61
C ALA A 437 10.51 20.07 12.13
N ASP A 438 9.83 21.06 11.57
CA ASP A 438 9.89 21.47 10.17
C ASP A 438 10.83 22.68 10.08
N ALA A 439 11.95 22.50 9.36
CA ALA A 439 13.05 23.46 9.28
C ALA A 439 12.78 24.58 8.27
N ASP A 440 12.06 24.30 7.18
CA ASP A 440 11.76 25.24 6.10
C ASP A 440 10.31 25.78 6.12
N LEU A 441 9.45 25.19 6.95
CA LEU A 441 8.05 25.55 7.20
C LEU A 441 7.10 25.25 6.03
N ASP A 442 7.41 24.24 5.21
CA ASP A 442 6.58 23.81 4.09
C ASP A 442 5.52 22.74 4.46
N GLY A 443 5.64 22.12 5.64
CA GLY A 443 4.77 21.06 6.14
C GLY A 443 5.02 19.67 5.54
N MET A 444 6.02 19.52 4.69
CA MET A 444 6.48 18.27 4.10
C MET A 444 7.76 17.79 4.82
N ALA A 445 8.22 16.58 4.50
CA ALA A 445 9.51 16.11 5.00
C ALA A 445 10.62 16.54 4.03
N SER A 446 11.60 17.31 4.50
CA SER A 446 12.75 17.76 3.71
C SER A 446 14.06 17.62 4.50
N GLY A 447 15.17 18.04 3.88
CA GLY A 447 16.50 17.93 4.47
C GLY A 447 16.67 18.77 5.73
N GLY A 448 16.94 18.12 6.87
CA GLY A 448 17.14 18.77 8.17
C GLY A 448 15.93 18.75 9.09
N ASP A 449 14.79 18.26 8.62
CA ASP A 449 13.60 18.06 9.44
C ASP A 449 13.77 16.96 10.47
N THR A 450 12.97 17.02 11.53
CA THR A 450 12.82 15.93 12.49
C THR A 450 11.51 15.19 12.24
N LEU A 451 11.64 13.89 11.93
CA LEU A 451 10.53 12.96 11.77
C LEU A 451 10.35 12.16 13.04
N ARG A 452 9.09 12.02 13.48
CA ARG A 452 8.69 11.09 14.52
C ARG A 452 8.03 9.88 13.90
N TYR A 453 8.61 8.72 14.15
CA TYR A 453 8.01 7.45 13.80
C TYR A 453 7.22 6.89 15.00
N SER A 454 6.08 6.27 14.72
CA SER A 454 5.27 5.57 15.71
C SER A 454 5.03 4.13 15.28
N ILE A 455 5.50 3.15 16.05
CA ILE A 455 5.12 1.74 15.90
C ILE A 455 3.97 1.47 16.87
N VAL A 456 2.83 1.07 16.33
CA VAL A 456 1.64 0.75 17.12
C VAL A 456 1.37 -0.73 17.01
N SER A 457 1.08 -1.38 18.14
CA SER A 457 0.50 -2.71 18.16
C SER A 457 -0.78 -2.70 18.98
N GLN A 458 -1.84 -3.28 18.43
CA GLN A 458 -3.15 -3.36 19.07
C GLN A 458 -3.54 -4.81 19.24
N ASN A 459 -3.90 -5.20 20.46
CA ASN A 459 -4.33 -6.55 20.73
C ASN A 459 -5.80 -6.73 20.42
N SER A 460 -6.08 -7.54 19.43
CA SER A 460 -7.42 -7.83 18.95
C SER A 460 -8.12 -8.86 19.86
N ASN A 461 -7.39 -9.55 20.75
CA ASN A 461 -7.93 -10.50 21.70
C ASN A 461 -8.47 -9.87 22.99
N LEU A 462 -9.41 -10.55 23.63
CA LEU A 462 -9.91 -10.22 24.98
C LEU A 462 -8.89 -10.54 26.09
N LEU A 463 -7.94 -11.45 25.82
CA LEU A 463 -6.86 -11.80 26.74
C LEU A 463 -5.59 -11.04 26.35
N GLY A 464 -4.80 -10.66 27.35
CA GLY A 464 -3.53 -9.97 27.12
C GLY A 464 -2.48 -10.87 26.48
N LEU A 465 -1.62 -10.26 25.66
CA LEU A 465 -0.44 -10.90 25.06
C LEU A 465 0.81 -10.57 25.89
N SER A 466 1.74 -11.52 25.97
CA SER A 466 3.04 -11.34 26.64
C SER A 466 4.20 -11.50 25.66
N ASN A 467 5.38 -10.99 26.03
CA ASN A 467 6.58 -10.97 25.20
C ASN A 467 6.38 -10.28 23.84
N VAL A 468 5.68 -9.14 23.83
CA VAL A 468 5.55 -8.33 22.61
C VAL A 468 6.90 -7.69 22.32
N GLN A 469 7.58 -8.16 21.29
CA GLN A 469 8.87 -7.64 20.87
C GLN A 469 8.66 -6.67 19.70
N MET A 470 9.11 -5.43 19.84
CA MET A 470 9.09 -4.42 18.78
C MET A 470 10.51 -4.08 18.37
N SER A 471 10.79 -4.11 17.07
CA SER A 471 12.09 -3.73 16.51
C SER A 471 11.94 -2.75 15.35
N SER A 472 12.99 -1.97 15.13
CA SER A 472 13.11 -1.05 13.99
C SER A 472 14.57 -0.89 13.62
N THR A 473 14.82 -0.57 12.35
CA THR A 473 16.10 0.00 11.92
C THR A 473 16.05 1.52 12.02
N ILE A 474 17.21 2.17 12.13
CA ILE A 474 17.31 3.62 11.86
C ILE A 474 17.21 3.76 10.33
N PRO A 475 16.24 4.50 9.79
CA PRO A 475 16.09 4.69 8.36
C PRO A 475 17.38 5.24 7.73
N GLU A 476 17.74 4.76 6.53
CA GLU A 476 18.86 5.33 5.79
C GLU A 476 18.65 6.83 5.54
N HIS A 477 19.74 7.60 5.48
CA HIS A 477 19.71 9.07 5.32
C HIS A 477 19.04 9.84 6.46
N THR A 478 19.01 9.23 7.64
CA THR A 478 18.56 9.87 8.88
C THR A 478 19.51 9.57 10.03
N THR A 479 19.44 10.39 11.07
CA THR A 479 20.18 10.21 12.33
C THR A 479 19.20 10.14 13.50
N TYR A 480 19.24 9.06 14.28
CA TYR A 480 18.45 8.94 15.52
C TYR A 480 18.76 10.07 16.51
N LEU A 481 17.71 10.64 17.11
CA LEU A 481 17.83 11.62 18.18
C LEU A 481 17.89 10.90 19.55
N PRO A 482 19.02 10.94 20.28
CA PRO A 482 19.14 10.27 21.58
C PRO A 482 18.10 10.71 22.61
N ASP A 483 17.74 9.80 23.51
CA ASP A 483 16.71 10.00 24.55
C ASP A 483 15.30 10.36 24.01
N SER A 484 15.03 10.18 22.71
CA SER A 484 13.71 10.49 22.11
C SER A 484 12.70 9.34 22.22
N THR A 485 13.15 8.11 22.46
CA THR A 485 12.25 6.95 22.42
C THR A 485 11.29 6.93 23.61
N THR A 486 10.00 6.77 23.34
CA THR A 486 8.96 6.61 24.36
C THR A 486 8.07 5.41 24.06
N VAL A 487 7.45 4.86 25.11
CA VAL A 487 6.46 3.79 25.01
C VAL A 487 5.19 4.18 25.77
N ASP A 488 4.03 3.95 25.18
CA ASP A 488 2.71 4.12 25.81
C ASP A 488 1.95 2.79 25.81
N TYR A 489 1.35 2.46 26.97
CA TYR A 489 0.48 1.29 27.18
C TYR A 489 -0.99 1.71 27.36
N GLY A 490 -1.37 2.89 26.87
CA GLY A 490 -2.69 3.51 27.06
C GLY A 490 -2.80 4.39 28.33
N SER A 491 -1.69 4.74 28.97
CA SER A 491 -1.65 5.57 30.18
C SER A 491 -0.86 6.87 30.02
N GLY A 492 -0.40 7.14 28.80
CA GLY A 492 0.49 8.23 28.44
C GLY A 492 1.93 7.72 28.22
N PRO A 493 2.70 8.41 27.37
CA PRO A 493 4.04 7.98 27.00
C PRO A 493 5.01 8.06 28.19
N VAL A 494 5.82 7.01 28.35
CA VAL A 494 6.94 6.95 29.29
C VAL A 494 8.26 6.73 28.55
N PRO A 495 9.40 7.27 29.01
CA PRO A 495 10.67 7.10 28.32
C PRO A 495 11.10 5.62 28.25
N LEU A 496 11.52 5.19 27.07
CA LEU A 496 12.27 3.95 26.86
C LEU A 496 13.75 4.32 26.71
N ALA A 497 14.58 3.87 27.66
CA ALA A 497 15.97 4.32 27.72
C ALA A 497 16.80 3.81 26.53
N ASP A 498 17.66 4.68 26.00
CA ASP A 498 18.70 4.34 25.03
C ASP A 498 19.51 3.11 25.49
N SER A 499 19.74 2.17 24.58
CA SER A 499 20.38 0.88 24.90
C SER A 499 21.03 0.25 23.67
N GLY A 500 21.97 -0.68 23.90
CA GLY A 500 22.64 -1.41 22.83
C GLY A 500 24.07 -0.95 22.55
N THR A 501 24.58 -1.33 21.38
CA THR A 501 25.84 -0.83 20.80
C THR A 501 25.63 0.52 20.13
N THR A 502 24.49 0.70 19.45
CA THR A 502 23.97 2.04 19.16
C THR A 502 23.22 2.59 20.37
N LEU A 503 22.79 3.86 20.30
CA LEU A 503 21.91 4.42 21.33
C LEU A 503 20.43 4.08 21.08
N PHE A 504 20.07 3.56 19.91
CA PHE A 504 18.69 3.36 19.50
C PHE A 504 18.12 2.05 20.06
N PRO A 505 17.16 2.08 21.01
CA PRO A 505 16.77 0.88 21.76
C PRO A 505 15.94 -0.15 20.99
N LEU A 506 15.51 0.14 19.76
CA LEU A 506 14.72 -0.78 18.93
C LEU A 506 15.54 -1.53 17.89
N ASP A 507 16.84 -1.24 17.75
CA ASP A 507 17.71 -2.04 16.90
C ASP A 507 18.22 -3.29 17.65
N GLU A 508 19.18 -4.00 17.07
CA GLU A 508 19.88 -5.11 17.73
C GLU A 508 18.96 -6.25 18.25
N GLY A 509 17.78 -6.40 17.65
CA GLY A 509 16.77 -7.40 18.02
C GLY A 509 15.54 -6.83 18.74
N GLY A 510 15.49 -5.52 18.96
CA GLY A 510 14.30 -4.82 19.46
C GLY A 510 14.10 -4.87 20.97
N ALA A 511 13.07 -4.14 21.43
CA ALA A 511 12.67 -4.07 22.82
C ALA A 511 11.52 -5.04 23.12
N VAL A 512 11.60 -5.75 24.24
CA VAL A 512 10.50 -6.58 24.75
C VAL A 512 9.63 -5.73 25.67
N LEU A 513 8.37 -5.55 25.29
CA LEU A 513 7.38 -4.68 25.90
C LEU A 513 6.23 -5.54 26.43
N ASP A 514 6.30 -5.91 27.70
CA ASP A 514 5.24 -6.68 28.34
C ASP A 514 4.08 -5.76 28.76
N GLY A 515 2.85 -6.26 28.64
CA GLY A 515 1.65 -5.56 29.15
C GLY A 515 0.65 -5.14 28.08
N LEU A 516 0.69 -5.75 26.89
CA LEU A 516 -0.37 -5.58 25.90
C LEU A 516 -1.64 -6.30 26.39
N ILE A 517 -2.46 -5.58 27.16
CA ILE A 517 -3.71 -6.09 27.72
C ILE A 517 -4.73 -6.42 26.62
N GLY A 518 -5.76 -7.19 26.94
CA GLY A 518 -6.85 -7.47 26.00
C GLY A 518 -7.54 -6.18 25.56
N ALA A 519 -7.79 -6.04 24.26
CA ALA A 519 -8.28 -4.81 23.62
C ALA A 519 -7.43 -3.55 23.90
N GLY A 520 -6.19 -3.71 24.35
CA GLY A 520 -5.24 -2.62 24.59
C GLY A 520 -4.31 -2.39 23.40
N PHE A 521 -3.47 -1.38 23.52
CA PHE A 521 -2.42 -1.07 22.55
C PHE A 521 -1.09 -0.79 23.24
N ILE A 522 -0.01 -0.93 22.47
CA ILE A 522 1.33 -0.40 22.78
C ILE A 522 1.74 0.49 21.62
N THR A 523 2.16 1.72 21.93
CA THR A 523 2.75 2.64 20.96
C THR A 523 4.19 2.92 21.36
N VAL A 524 5.13 2.75 20.43
CA VAL A 524 6.52 3.19 20.60
C VAL A 524 6.80 4.32 19.63
N GLU A 525 7.22 5.47 20.14
CA GLU A 525 7.62 6.62 19.31
C GLU A 525 9.12 6.84 19.40
N PHE A 526 9.76 7.23 18.30
CA PHE A 526 11.15 7.67 18.27
C PHE A 526 11.37 8.75 17.20
N ASP A 527 12.32 9.65 17.46
CA ASP A 527 12.62 10.77 16.56
C ASP A 527 13.93 10.55 15.80
N VAL A 528 13.95 10.90 14.52
CA VAL A 528 15.15 10.96 13.69
C VAL A 528 15.22 12.32 12.98
N VAL A 529 16.43 12.77 12.67
CA VAL A 529 16.67 13.96 11.84
C VAL A 529 17.05 13.50 10.44
N VAL A 530 16.37 14.02 9.43
CA VAL A 530 16.71 13.79 8.01
C VAL A 530 18.05 14.44 7.73
N ASP A 531 18.94 13.75 7.03
CA ASP A 531 20.20 14.34 6.59
C ASP A 531 19.92 15.63 5.81
N ALA A 532 20.67 16.70 6.10
CA ALA A 532 20.39 18.02 5.52
C ALA A 532 20.34 18.01 3.98
N LEU A 533 21.06 17.08 3.33
CA LEU A 533 21.13 16.93 1.89
C LEU A 533 21.21 15.44 1.51
N PRO A 534 20.07 14.76 1.37
CA PRO A 534 20.03 13.36 0.92
C PRO A 534 20.64 13.22 -0.50
N PRO A 535 21.40 12.16 -0.79
CA PRO A 535 22.03 11.96 -2.11
C PRO A 535 21.04 11.92 -3.28
N ALA A 536 21.54 12.16 -4.51
CA ALA A 536 20.71 12.05 -5.70
C ALA A 536 20.13 10.64 -5.87
N GLY A 537 18.81 10.56 -6.11
CA GLY A 537 18.05 9.32 -6.22
C GLY A 537 17.36 8.87 -4.93
N VAL A 538 17.58 9.56 -3.80
CA VAL A 538 16.79 9.37 -2.58
C VAL A 538 15.56 10.29 -2.64
N GLU A 539 14.42 9.72 -3.00
CA GLU A 539 13.15 10.45 -3.13
C GLU A 539 12.22 10.25 -1.92
N GLN A 540 12.58 9.31 -1.04
CA GLN A 540 11.80 8.97 0.15
C GLN A 540 12.69 8.33 1.22
N ILE A 541 12.30 8.50 2.48
CA ILE A 541 12.87 7.79 3.62
C ILE A 541 11.97 6.58 3.92
N VAL A 542 12.57 5.39 4.01
CA VAL A 542 11.85 4.16 4.34
C VAL A 542 12.23 3.70 5.74
N ALA A 543 11.26 3.73 6.65
CA ALA A 543 11.40 3.11 7.96
C ALA A 543 10.79 1.70 7.91
N SER A 544 11.48 0.74 8.54
CA SER A 544 11.01 -0.64 8.60
C SER A 544 11.39 -1.30 9.93
N GLY A 545 10.52 -2.20 10.36
CA GLY A 545 10.60 -2.88 11.64
C GLY A 545 9.72 -4.12 11.70
N THR A 546 9.60 -4.68 12.90
CA THR A 546 8.74 -5.84 13.15
C THR A 546 8.09 -5.74 14.52
N VAL A 547 6.88 -6.31 14.64
CA VAL A 547 6.24 -6.60 15.93
C VAL A 547 6.03 -8.10 16.01
N GLN A 548 6.48 -8.73 17.09
CA GLN A 548 6.35 -10.16 17.32
C GLN A 548 5.65 -10.44 18.66
N ALA A 549 4.61 -11.27 18.63
CA ALA A 549 3.93 -11.79 19.82
C ALA A 549 3.20 -13.10 19.48
N ALA A 550 2.96 -13.97 20.48
CA ALA A 550 2.22 -15.22 20.31
C ALA A 550 2.69 -16.12 19.14
N GLY A 551 3.98 -16.07 18.78
CA GLY A 551 4.53 -16.82 17.65
C GLY A 551 4.25 -16.22 16.26
N LEU A 552 3.48 -15.13 16.19
CA LEU A 552 3.26 -14.34 14.98
C LEU A 552 4.25 -13.16 14.93
N GLN A 553 4.79 -12.88 13.74
CA GLN A 553 5.65 -11.73 13.47
C GLN A 553 5.06 -10.92 12.33
N ILE A 554 4.72 -9.66 12.59
CA ILE A 554 4.16 -8.72 11.62
C ILE A 554 5.26 -7.73 11.21
N PRO A 555 5.68 -7.70 9.93
CA PRO A 555 6.55 -6.64 9.43
C PRO A 555 5.77 -5.33 9.38
N VAL A 556 6.43 -4.23 9.74
CA VAL A 556 5.85 -2.88 9.66
C VAL A 556 6.80 -1.98 8.88
N SER A 557 6.25 -1.12 8.03
CA SER A 557 7.05 -0.16 7.27
C SER A 557 6.22 1.06 6.89
N VAL A 558 6.88 2.20 6.75
CA VAL A 558 6.29 3.42 6.21
C VAL A 558 7.29 4.10 5.27
N ASN A 559 6.77 4.61 4.16
CA ASN A 559 7.53 5.38 3.18
C ASN A 559 7.19 6.85 3.34
N THR A 560 8.19 7.70 3.49
CA THR A 560 8.04 9.15 3.68
C THR A 560 8.64 9.86 2.46
N PRO A 561 7.84 10.35 1.51
CA PRO A 561 8.36 11.14 0.39
C PRO A 561 9.13 12.36 0.89
N LEU A 562 10.24 12.65 0.23
CA LEU A 562 11.03 13.86 0.50
C LEU A 562 10.63 14.97 -0.48
N ASN A 563 10.37 16.15 0.07
CA ASN A 563 10.23 17.36 -0.73
C ASN A 563 11.59 18.02 -0.94
N PHE A 564 11.78 18.57 -2.15
CA PHE A 564 12.97 19.32 -2.52
C PHE A 564 12.52 20.60 -3.22
N GLU A 565 12.98 21.75 -2.74
CA GLU A 565 12.67 23.09 -3.25
C GLU A 565 13.90 23.77 -3.89
N PRO A 566 14.39 23.28 -5.04
CA PRO A 566 15.48 23.94 -5.74
C PRO A 566 15.04 25.34 -6.19
N ALA A 567 15.92 26.33 -6.01
CA ALA A 567 15.67 27.69 -6.48
C ALA A 567 16.97 28.44 -6.77
N VAL A 568 16.94 29.29 -7.79
CA VAL A 568 18.04 30.20 -8.14
C VAL A 568 17.49 31.63 -8.21
N THR A 569 18.27 32.60 -7.73
CA THR A 569 18.00 34.03 -7.88
C THR A 569 19.13 34.70 -8.64
N LEU A 570 18.82 35.55 -9.62
CA LEU A 570 19.74 36.40 -10.34
C LEU A 570 19.50 37.86 -9.96
N GLN A 571 20.53 38.55 -9.49
CA GLN A 571 20.51 40.00 -9.35
C GLN A 571 21.46 40.64 -10.36
N LYS A 572 20.91 41.46 -11.24
CA LYS A 572 21.62 42.22 -12.27
C LYS A 572 21.64 43.69 -11.90
N THR A 573 22.84 44.25 -11.79
CA THR A 573 23.02 45.67 -11.46
C THR A 573 24.04 46.33 -12.37
N VAL A 574 24.13 47.66 -12.32
CA VAL A 574 25.10 48.44 -13.10
C VAL A 574 25.66 49.61 -12.28
N TYR A 575 26.94 49.93 -12.49
CA TYR A 575 27.57 51.14 -11.97
C TYR A 575 28.46 51.82 -13.03
N GLN A 576 28.77 53.10 -12.82
CA GLN A 576 29.64 53.87 -13.70
C GLN A 576 31.10 53.71 -13.29
N GLY A 577 31.97 53.35 -14.24
CA GLY A 577 33.39 53.11 -14.03
C GLY A 577 33.83 51.75 -14.53
N HIS A 578 35.16 51.55 -14.57
CA HIS A 578 35.80 50.25 -14.79
C HIS A 578 36.78 50.04 -13.64
N ASP A 579 36.67 48.91 -12.95
CA ASP A 579 37.49 48.54 -11.80
C ASP A 579 37.51 47.01 -11.57
N ALA A 580 37.27 46.25 -12.64
CA ALA A 580 37.21 44.80 -12.65
C ALA A 580 36.14 44.22 -11.70
N GLY A 581 34.98 44.88 -11.60
CA GLY A 581 33.85 44.42 -10.78
C GLY A 581 33.99 44.68 -9.28
N SER A 582 34.96 45.49 -8.84
CA SER A 582 35.25 45.74 -7.42
C SER A 582 34.10 46.42 -6.66
N PHE A 583 33.19 47.09 -7.38
CA PHE A 583 32.00 47.73 -6.82
C PHE A 583 30.71 46.94 -7.06
N CYS A 584 30.80 45.66 -7.42
CA CYS A 584 29.62 44.79 -7.45
C CYS A 584 29.12 44.48 -6.01
N PRO A 585 27.80 44.43 -5.76
CA PRO A 585 26.72 44.82 -6.68
C PRO A 585 26.60 46.34 -6.86
N GLY A 586 26.21 46.77 -8.06
CA GLY A 586 25.96 48.17 -8.41
C GLY A 586 24.56 48.65 -8.02
N THR A 587 23.91 49.40 -8.91
CA THR A 587 22.53 49.89 -8.74
C THR A 587 21.63 49.46 -9.90
N GLU A 588 20.31 49.49 -9.70
CA GLU A 588 19.31 49.16 -10.73
C GLU A 588 19.30 50.12 -11.93
N THR A 589 19.72 51.38 -11.71
CA THR A 589 19.70 52.39 -12.78
C THR A 589 20.84 53.38 -12.65
N VAL A 590 21.59 53.58 -13.75
CA VAL A 590 22.66 54.58 -13.83
C VAL A 590 22.40 55.58 -14.95
N GLY A 591 22.52 56.86 -14.64
CA GLY A 591 22.54 57.93 -15.64
C GLY A 591 23.96 58.40 -15.93
N ALA A 592 24.39 58.39 -17.19
CA ALA A 592 25.72 58.86 -17.59
C ALA A 592 25.70 59.53 -18.97
N VAL A 593 26.78 60.20 -19.37
CA VAL A 593 26.90 60.73 -20.75
C VAL A 593 27.34 59.62 -21.70
N VAL A 594 27.03 59.73 -22.99
CA VAL A 594 27.51 58.80 -24.03
C VAL A 594 29.03 58.63 -23.92
N ASP A 595 29.51 57.41 -24.17
CA ASP A 595 30.90 56.95 -24.04
C ASP A 595 31.41 56.83 -22.60
N SER A 596 30.55 56.99 -21.58
CA SER A 596 30.93 56.72 -20.19
C SER A 596 31.21 55.22 -19.97
N PRO A 597 32.27 54.85 -19.22
CA PRO A 597 32.51 53.46 -18.83
C PRO A 597 31.41 52.98 -17.89
N LEU A 598 30.95 51.75 -18.12
CA LEU A 598 29.93 51.06 -17.33
C LEU A 598 30.43 49.66 -16.98
N THR A 599 30.05 49.18 -15.81
CA THR A 599 30.19 47.77 -15.41
C THR A 599 28.83 47.21 -15.04
N TYR A 600 28.42 46.13 -15.71
CA TYR A 600 27.28 45.30 -15.30
C TYR A 600 27.76 44.22 -14.33
N CYS A 601 26.99 43.98 -13.28
CA CYS A 601 27.22 42.92 -12.29
C CYS A 601 26.08 41.92 -12.35
N PHE A 602 26.39 40.64 -12.19
CA PHE A 602 25.44 39.54 -12.19
C PHE A 602 25.72 38.68 -10.97
N ASN A 603 24.86 38.74 -9.96
CA ASN A 603 24.99 37.95 -8.76
C ASN A 603 23.97 36.81 -8.78
N ILE A 604 24.44 35.60 -8.99
CA ILE A 604 23.63 34.37 -8.97
C ILE A 604 23.71 33.82 -7.56
N THR A 605 22.57 33.60 -6.93
CA THR A 605 22.47 33.01 -5.59
C THR A 605 21.63 31.75 -5.68
N ASN A 606 22.12 30.65 -5.11
CA ASN A 606 21.29 29.49 -4.84
C ASN A 606 20.37 29.84 -3.67
N SER A 607 19.09 30.03 -3.96
CA SER A 607 18.07 30.41 -2.98
C SER A 607 17.21 29.24 -2.53
N GLY A 608 17.47 28.04 -3.05
CA GLY A 608 16.78 26.81 -2.66
C GLY A 608 17.59 25.97 -1.67
N ASP A 609 17.12 24.74 -1.49
CA ASP A 609 17.61 23.77 -0.51
C ASP A 609 18.56 22.71 -1.08
N THR A 610 18.65 22.55 -2.41
CA THR A 610 19.56 21.61 -3.09
C THR A 610 20.83 22.29 -3.61
N TYR A 611 21.90 21.54 -3.93
CA TYR A 611 23.03 22.11 -4.67
C TYR A 611 22.62 22.43 -6.12
N LEU A 612 23.26 23.44 -6.72
CA LEU A 612 23.06 23.82 -8.12
C LEU A 612 24.35 23.66 -8.92
N ASP A 613 24.30 22.99 -10.07
CA ASP A 613 25.42 22.92 -11.01
C ASP A 613 24.94 23.18 -12.45
N THR A 614 25.85 23.08 -13.42
CA THR A 614 25.60 23.41 -14.83
C THR A 614 24.95 24.79 -14.97
N ILE A 615 25.40 25.74 -14.14
CA ILE A 615 24.86 27.10 -14.07
C ILE A 615 25.22 27.81 -15.37
N SER A 616 24.22 28.30 -16.09
CA SER A 616 24.39 29.01 -17.35
C SER A 616 23.74 30.38 -17.29
N LEU A 617 24.56 31.42 -17.49
CA LEU A 617 24.11 32.81 -17.55
C LEU A 617 24.12 33.30 -19.00
N THR A 618 23.01 33.91 -19.41
CA THR A 618 22.87 34.54 -20.73
C THR A 618 22.34 35.95 -20.60
N ASP A 619 22.85 36.86 -21.44
CA ASP A 619 22.34 38.21 -21.61
C ASP A 619 22.11 38.44 -23.09
N LEU A 620 20.88 38.18 -23.54
CA LEU A 620 20.53 38.31 -24.96
C LEU A 620 20.53 39.77 -25.43
N THR A 621 20.40 40.73 -24.50
CA THR A 621 20.32 42.15 -24.84
C THR A 621 21.70 42.69 -25.23
N LEU A 622 22.74 42.27 -24.52
CA LEU A 622 24.14 42.57 -24.83
C LEU A 622 24.83 41.49 -25.68
N ALA A 623 24.10 40.41 -26.02
CA ALA A 623 24.62 39.22 -26.70
C ALA A 623 25.82 38.58 -25.95
N LEU A 624 25.73 38.53 -24.62
CA LEU A 624 26.74 37.90 -23.77
C LEU A 624 26.35 36.48 -23.41
N THR A 625 27.38 35.66 -23.33
CA THR A 625 27.36 34.34 -22.70
C THR A 625 28.31 34.37 -21.50
N GLU A 626 28.27 33.33 -20.67
CA GLU A 626 29.19 33.21 -19.54
C GLU A 626 30.69 33.32 -19.93
N ALA A 627 31.04 32.92 -21.16
CA ALA A 627 32.41 33.04 -21.68
C ALA A 627 32.89 34.50 -21.87
N ASP A 628 31.96 35.45 -21.94
CA ASP A 628 32.24 36.88 -22.06
C ASP A 628 32.37 37.57 -20.69
N LEU A 629 32.06 36.85 -19.61
CA LEU A 629 32.00 37.38 -18.24
C LEU A 629 33.26 37.01 -17.47
N THR A 630 33.60 37.83 -16.47
CA THR A 630 34.69 37.54 -15.53
C THR A 630 34.14 37.40 -14.12
N VAL A 631 34.58 36.37 -13.39
CA VAL A 631 34.17 36.11 -11.99
C VAL A 631 34.88 37.09 -11.04
N VAL A 632 34.11 37.73 -10.16
CA VAL A 632 34.62 38.55 -9.04
C VAL A 632 34.86 37.67 -7.82
N VAL A 633 33.84 36.93 -7.42
CA VAL A 633 33.82 36.03 -6.27
C VAL A 633 32.88 34.87 -6.58
N SER A 634 33.22 33.68 -6.10
CA SER A 634 32.42 32.48 -6.26
C SER A 634 32.56 31.62 -5.01
N SER A 635 31.43 31.07 -4.55
CA SER A 635 31.42 29.87 -3.73
C SER A 635 32.00 28.67 -4.50
N THR A 636 32.15 27.53 -3.81
CA THR A 636 32.50 26.25 -4.45
C THR A 636 31.41 25.79 -5.41
N LEU A 637 31.78 25.02 -6.43
CA LEU A 637 30.86 24.30 -7.30
C LEU A 637 30.91 22.79 -6.97
N PRO A 638 29.77 22.05 -7.00
CA PRO A 638 28.39 22.55 -7.15
C PRO A 638 28.03 23.64 -6.12
N LEU A 639 27.18 24.59 -6.52
CA LEU A 639 26.83 25.77 -5.73
C LEU A 639 25.94 25.36 -4.55
N PRO A 640 26.43 25.39 -3.29
CA PRO A 640 25.62 25.00 -2.14
C PRO A 640 24.42 25.92 -1.95
N PRO A 641 23.40 25.47 -1.20
CA PRO A 641 22.35 26.36 -0.67
C PRO A 641 22.94 27.62 -0.06
N SER A 642 22.34 28.78 -0.34
CA SER A 642 22.85 30.12 0.01
C SER A 642 24.22 30.51 -0.60
N GLY A 643 24.84 29.65 -1.40
CA GLY A 643 26.06 29.97 -2.15
C GLY A 643 25.79 30.99 -3.26
N SER A 644 26.80 31.79 -3.62
CA SER A 644 26.67 32.77 -4.69
C SER A 644 27.89 32.83 -5.62
N ILE A 645 27.62 33.25 -6.86
CA ILE A 645 28.63 33.55 -7.89
C ILE A 645 28.34 34.94 -8.42
N THR A 646 29.33 35.83 -8.34
CA THR A 646 29.23 37.17 -8.90
C THR A 646 30.13 37.31 -10.13
N TYR A 647 29.51 37.60 -11.27
CA TYR A 647 30.18 37.96 -12.51
C TYR A 647 30.12 39.46 -12.78
N TYR A 648 31.04 39.97 -13.58
CA TYR A 648 30.97 41.32 -14.13
C TYR A 648 31.26 41.36 -15.63
N TYR A 649 30.79 42.44 -16.27
CA TYR A 649 31.09 42.79 -17.66
C TYR A 649 31.29 44.30 -17.82
N GLU A 650 32.44 44.70 -18.37
CA GLU A 650 32.79 46.11 -18.59
C GLU A 650 32.52 46.52 -20.04
N THR A 651 31.79 47.63 -20.21
CA THR A 651 31.46 48.20 -21.51
C THR A 651 31.33 49.72 -21.45
N THR A 652 30.80 50.35 -22.50
CA THR A 652 30.58 51.81 -22.56
C THR A 652 29.13 52.13 -22.93
N LEU A 653 28.59 53.21 -22.36
CA LEU A 653 27.23 53.67 -22.64
C LEU A 653 27.12 54.24 -24.05
N THR A 654 26.31 53.62 -24.92
CA THR A 654 26.09 54.12 -26.29
C THR A 654 24.71 54.75 -26.48
N ALA A 655 23.70 54.23 -25.79
CA ALA A 655 22.31 54.70 -25.81
C ALA A 655 21.58 54.25 -24.53
N ASP A 656 20.36 54.75 -24.32
CA ASP A 656 19.48 54.22 -23.28
C ASP A 656 19.27 52.72 -23.50
N LEU A 657 19.39 51.93 -22.44
CA LEU A 657 19.25 50.48 -22.49
C LEU A 657 18.64 49.95 -21.20
N VAL A 658 17.59 49.15 -21.33
CA VAL A 658 17.14 48.23 -20.27
C VAL A 658 17.71 46.86 -20.64
N ASN A 659 18.66 46.40 -19.85
CA ASN A 659 19.42 45.19 -20.11
C ASN A 659 18.83 44.03 -19.29
N THR A 660 18.49 42.91 -19.92
CA THR A 660 17.91 41.72 -19.26
C THR A 660 18.89 40.55 -19.33
N ALA A 661 19.11 39.86 -18.22
CA ALA A 661 19.83 38.59 -18.19
C ALA A 661 18.98 37.48 -17.58
N ALA A 662 19.30 36.24 -17.95
CA ALA A 662 18.64 35.03 -17.52
C ALA A 662 19.67 34.01 -17.04
N VAL A 663 19.37 33.31 -15.95
CA VAL A 663 20.14 32.18 -15.44
C VAL A 663 19.32 30.90 -15.51
N VAL A 664 19.98 29.79 -15.82
CA VAL A 664 19.46 28.42 -15.69
C VAL A 664 20.45 27.62 -14.85
N ALA A 665 19.97 26.81 -13.92
CA ALA A 665 20.79 25.93 -13.11
C ALA A 665 20.11 24.56 -12.91
N VAL A 666 20.91 23.50 -12.82
CA VAL A 666 20.42 22.13 -12.64
C VAL A 666 20.56 21.74 -11.16
N PRO A 667 19.48 21.30 -10.49
CA PRO A 667 19.54 20.73 -9.15
C PRO A 667 20.38 19.45 -9.14
N VAL A 668 21.37 19.39 -8.25
CA VAL A 668 22.29 18.26 -8.08
C VAL A 668 22.52 17.98 -6.60
N ASP A 669 23.06 16.81 -6.28
CA ASP A 669 23.60 16.53 -4.93
C ASP A 669 24.98 17.19 -4.71
N GLU A 670 25.56 17.00 -3.52
CA GLU A 670 26.87 17.57 -3.16
C GLU A 670 28.03 17.08 -4.06
N LEU A 671 27.86 15.97 -4.77
CA LEU A 671 28.83 15.38 -5.68
C LEU A 671 28.62 15.83 -7.14
N GLY A 672 27.58 16.60 -7.42
CA GLY A 672 27.23 17.08 -8.77
C GLY A 672 26.39 16.10 -9.58
N VAL A 673 25.76 15.11 -8.94
CA VAL A 673 24.85 14.16 -9.61
C VAL A 673 23.45 14.79 -9.69
N PRO A 674 22.84 14.92 -10.89
CA PRO A 674 21.50 15.51 -11.02
C PRO A 674 20.40 14.69 -10.35
N TYR A 675 19.43 15.39 -9.75
CA TYR A 675 18.15 14.79 -9.34
C TYR A 675 17.25 14.61 -10.56
N PRO A 676 17.01 13.37 -11.05
CA PRO A 676 16.30 13.13 -12.31
C PRO A 676 14.84 13.58 -12.32
N GLN A 677 14.22 13.67 -11.13
CA GLN A 677 12.84 14.08 -10.93
C GLN A 677 12.66 15.61 -10.89
N LEU A 678 13.75 16.38 -10.69
CA LEU A 678 13.68 17.84 -10.58
C LEU A 678 14.03 18.51 -11.92
N ALA A 679 13.21 19.50 -12.31
CA ALA A 679 13.48 20.32 -13.48
C ALA A 679 14.58 21.35 -13.20
N PRO A 680 15.36 21.78 -14.21
CA PRO A 680 16.25 22.93 -14.07
C PRO A 680 15.49 24.18 -13.61
N VAL A 681 16.10 24.93 -12.69
CA VAL A 681 15.56 26.18 -12.15
C VAL A 681 16.09 27.37 -12.93
N THR A 682 15.28 28.42 -13.02
CA THR A 682 15.59 29.60 -13.83
C THR A 682 15.20 30.89 -13.15
N ASP A 683 15.93 31.98 -13.41
CA ASP A 683 15.54 33.33 -13.00
C ASP A 683 15.99 34.37 -14.03
N GLU A 684 15.32 35.52 -14.09
CA GLU A 684 15.65 36.64 -14.97
C GLU A 684 15.62 37.97 -14.21
N ASP A 685 16.57 38.87 -14.51
CA ASP A 685 16.61 40.20 -13.89
C ASP A 685 17.14 41.29 -14.83
N THR A 686 16.78 42.54 -14.53
CA THR A 686 17.04 43.70 -15.42
C THR A 686 17.84 44.81 -14.75
N ALA A 687 18.70 45.50 -15.52
CA ALA A 687 19.40 46.71 -15.10
C ALA A 687 19.34 47.78 -16.19
N ALA A 688 19.14 49.05 -15.82
CA ALA A 688 18.92 50.12 -16.78
C ALA A 688 20.05 51.17 -16.81
N VAL A 689 20.33 51.70 -18.00
CA VAL A 689 21.21 52.86 -18.17
C VAL A 689 20.54 53.92 -19.03
N GLY A 690 20.72 55.18 -18.64
CA GLY A 690 20.14 56.34 -19.32
C GLY A 690 21.18 57.39 -19.70
N VAL A 691 21.05 57.94 -20.89
CA VAL A 691 21.88 59.02 -21.40
C VAL A 691 21.43 60.35 -20.80
N SER A 692 22.28 60.90 -19.95
CA SER A 692 22.11 62.26 -19.44
C SER A 692 22.56 63.29 -20.49
N LEU A 693 21.72 64.29 -20.74
CA LEU A 693 22.11 65.42 -21.60
C LEU A 693 23.16 66.28 -20.89
N PRO A 694 24.23 66.72 -21.58
CA PRO A 694 25.17 67.66 -21.00
C PRO A 694 24.44 68.95 -20.60
N PRO A 695 24.81 69.60 -19.48
CA PRO A 695 24.14 70.81 -19.03
C PRO A 695 24.19 71.87 -20.14
N THR A 696 23.01 72.30 -20.60
CA THR A 696 22.86 73.38 -21.58
C THR A 696 23.57 74.62 -21.06
N ALA A 697 24.62 75.07 -21.75
CA ALA A 697 25.30 76.32 -21.40
C ALA A 697 24.31 77.49 -21.55
N THR A 698 23.82 78.01 -20.42
CA THR A 698 23.09 79.28 -20.38
C THR A 698 24.04 80.41 -20.79
N ASN A 699 23.85 80.93 -22.00
CA ASN A 699 24.49 82.17 -22.44
C ASN A 699 24.02 83.34 -21.55
N THR A 700 24.87 83.77 -20.63
CA THR A 700 24.72 85.05 -19.92
C THR A 700 24.83 86.20 -20.92
N PRO A 701 23.87 87.13 -21.03
CA PRO A 701 23.98 88.27 -21.93
C PRO A 701 25.02 89.27 -21.38
N THR A 702 26.02 89.58 -22.19
CA THR A 702 26.95 90.69 -21.97
C THR A 702 26.22 92.03 -22.16
N ASN A 703 25.96 92.72 -21.05
CA ASN A 703 25.50 94.11 -21.07
C ASN A 703 26.62 95.02 -21.61
N THR A 704 26.39 95.60 -22.79
CA THR A 704 27.18 96.71 -23.33
C THR A 704 26.44 98.02 -23.01
N PRO A 705 27.09 99.07 -22.48
CA PRO A 705 26.39 100.27 -22.00
C PRO A 705 26.08 101.26 -23.13
N VAL A 706 24.84 101.78 -23.16
CA VAL A 706 24.41 102.89 -24.02
C VAL A 706 24.36 104.19 -23.19
N PRO A 707 24.86 105.33 -23.71
CA PRO A 707 25.01 106.56 -22.95
C PRO A 707 23.72 107.38 -22.85
N THR A 708 23.77 108.30 -21.88
CA THR A 708 22.77 109.26 -21.42
C THR A 708 22.31 110.30 -22.46
N SER A 709 21.02 110.69 -22.40
CA SER A 709 20.58 112.07 -22.73
C SER A 709 19.34 112.50 -21.93
N THR A 710 19.58 113.38 -20.96
CA THR A 710 18.84 114.61 -20.58
C THR A 710 17.31 114.78 -20.76
N ASN A 711 16.66 115.07 -19.62
CA ASN A 711 15.59 116.06 -19.33
C ASN A 711 14.44 116.30 -20.33
N THR A 712 13.19 116.13 -19.85
CA THR A 712 12.43 117.17 -19.10
C THR A 712 11.33 116.53 -18.28
#